data_AF-A0A3D9HV92-F1
#
_entry.id   AF-A0A3D9HV92-F1
#
_cell.length_a   1.000
_cell.length_b   1.000
_cell.length_c   1.000
_cell.angle_alpha   90.00
_cell.angle_beta   90.00
_cell.angle_gamma   90.00
#
_symmetry.space_group_name_H-M   'P 1'
#
loop_
_entity.id
_entity.type
_entity.pdbx_description
1 polymer ?
#
loop_
_entity_poly.entity_id
_entity_poly.type
_entity_poly.pdbx_seq_one_letter_code
_entity_poly.pdbx_strand_id
1 'polypeptide(L)'
;MIYGASLGPFVKKALIEKGFQTNVSKIIETLPIDPAISNMDAVILSPKDMSGALGKGLVAAIQRKHPSIEIIYFYQKDQEAEAITGEVRKIKVGKVNLEEIQAGLNQTVELQSIGSDNRIISSGDNKTYSASRTPPFPLTSVDETILLPVEGAALEPEVIPESEPQPGPRRKTLEQRVLEMGQYADFDFFRQSLQKDQVLSDLMSENIQYAGLVNVLDAFDQQIARVFKNESLTAESRFDQLKQIGIDRSAYVGLERGMLADKIIAIMEAIVSSAEATVEARVDQVREALGTVATIHLVYQDREKLQTLVDSRLSIQMDLMELSKEIIEVYMAMDRSVTELLEVMNEQFPSKNTYVNELMKPIQPLFLPQNIGLVTNKLIGDLQKNKVALSIVEEKIKKLITLVFKLCEEDATLIDYQQKLINILLAQRVEDVVIVDNLIKNALRVFVGPAETGRTSTALTWSGVVSRRQNTLLLDLTGTSKLRQYGMEPISLDEFLSDRLERPFVCIEGDLEDDPDRADFVVSELKMRLNYYAHINVILDSTQTVLLNRLAKSALSVHFITDCTPRGTKLLKQTVEAFHEDNVARKVILIDPPIDPFRVLEDLSVDPLLAKIIIIPRLQYIRACSLNHARPFDNRDIVDVFEEAFR
;
A
#
# COMPACT_ATOMS: atom_id res chain seq x y z
N MET A 1 -9.09 10.95 -8.07
CA MET A 1 -7.80 10.42 -7.58
C MET A 1 -6.98 9.86 -8.73
N ILE A 2 -5.66 9.68 -8.55
CA ILE A 2 -4.73 9.26 -9.61
C ILE A 2 -4.29 7.82 -9.36
N TYR A 3 -4.51 6.92 -10.31
CA TYR A 3 -4.27 5.49 -10.18
C TYR A 3 -3.11 5.03 -11.04
N GLY A 4 -2.24 4.16 -10.52
CA GLY A 4 -1.17 3.52 -11.29
C GLY A 4 -1.19 2.00 -11.19
N ALA A 5 -0.93 1.32 -12.31
CA ALA A 5 -0.76 -0.14 -12.36
C ALA A 5 0.68 -0.55 -12.04
N SER A 6 1.51 -0.87 -13.04
CA SER A 6 2.93 -1.20 -12.85
C SER A 6 3.74 -0.06 -12.21
N LEU A 7 3.30 1.19 -12.39
CA LEU A 7 3.89 2.37 -11.76
C LEU A 7 3.19 2.77 -10.45
N GLY A 8 2.17 2.04 -10.01
CA GLY A 8 1.39 2.34 -8.81
C GLY A 8 2.21 2.63 -7.54
N PRO A 9 3.29 1.89 -7.23
CA PRO A 9 4.15 2.21 -6.09
C PRO A 9 4.80 3.60 -6.19
N PHE A 10 5.26 3.99 -7.38
CA PHE A 10 5.85 5.31 -7.61
C PHE A 10 4.80 6.41 -7.55
N VAL A 11 3.60 6.16 -8.08
CA VAL A 11 2.47 7.10 -8.04
C VAL A 11 2.00 7.36 -6.61
N LYS A 12 1.85 6.31 -5.80
CA LYS A 12 1.48 6.40 -4.38
C LYS A 12 2.53 7.18 -3.59
N LYS A 13 3.82 6.94 -3.82
CA LYS A 13 4.91 7.66 -3.15
C LYS A 13 5.06 9.11 -3.64
N ALA A 14 4.76 9.38 -4.91
CA ALA A 14 4.89 10.71 -5.51
C ALA A 14 3.78 11.68 -5.07
N LEU A 15 2.56 11.18 -4.90
CA LEU A 15 1.34 11.98 -4.70
C LEU A 15 0.66 11.76 -3.34
N ILE A 16 1.20 10.85 -2.52
CA ILE A 16 0.78 10.53 -1.14
C ILE A 16 -0.73 10.30 -1.02
N GLU A 17 -1.50 11.33 -0.70
CA GLU A 17 -2.94 11.27 -0.45
C GLU A 17 -3.77 11.16 -1.74
N LYS A 18 -3.23 11.59 -2.88
CA LYS A 18 -3.93 11.60 -4.17
C LYS A 18 -3.57 10.43 -5.08
N GLY A 19 -2.54 9.66 -4.75
CA GLY A 19 -1.96 8.59 -5.57
C GLY A 19 -2.33 7.19 -5.06
N PHE A 20 -2.85 6.35 -5.94
CA PHE A 20 -3.34 5.01 -5.60
C PHE A 20 -2.66 3.95 -6.48
N GLN A 21 -2.31 2.82 -5.88
CA GLN A 21 -1.86 1.64 -6.60
C GLN A 21 -3.04 0.72 -6.87
N THR A 22 -3.16 0.24 -8.10
CA THR A 22 -4.20 -0.70 -8.51
C THR A 22 -3.66 -1.69 -9.55
N ASN A 23 -4.49 -2.59 -10.07
CA ASN A 23 -4.11 -3.53 -11.11
C ASN A 23 -4.79 -3.19 -12.45
N VAL A 24 -4.26 -3.75 -13.55
CA VAL A 24 -4.74 -3.48 -14.90
C VAL A 24 -6.20 -3.90 -15.10
N SER A 25 -6.64 -5.02 -14.51
CA SER A 25 -8.02 -5.50 -14.61
C SER A 25 -9.02 -4.50 -14.03
N LYS A 26 -8.73 -3.96 -12.85
CA LYS A 26 -9.58 -2.97 -12.20
C LYS A 26 -9.62 -1.65 -12.96
N ILE A 27 -8.50 -1.24 -13.58
CA ILE A 27 -8.45 -0.07 -14.48
C ILE A 27 -9.33 -0.29 -15.71
N ILE A 28 -9.30 -1.48 -16.32
CA ILE A 28 -10.15 -1.81 -17.49
C ILE A 28 -11.63 -1.69 -17.14
N GLU A 29 -12.04 -2.16 -15.97
CA GLU A 29 -13.43 -2.10 -15.51
C GLU A 29 -13.89 -0.69 -15.16
N THR A 30 -12.98 0.17 -14.69
CA THR A 30 -13.32 1.51 -14.14
C THR A 30 -13.12 2.65 -15.14
N LEU A 31 -12.27 2.49 -16.15
CA LEU A 31 -12.05 3.49 -17.21
C LEU A 31 -13.33 4.00 -17.91
N PRO A 32 -14.37 3.18 -18.14
CA PRO A 32 -15.63 3.64 -18.74
C PRO A 32 -16.60 4.31 -17.76
N ILE A 33 -16.33 4.21 -16.45
CA ILE A 33 -17.24 4.63 -15.37
C ILE A 33 -16.95 6.09 -15.00
N ASP A 34 -17.99 6.88 -14.78
CA ASP A 34 -17.90 8.28 -14.36
C ASP A 34 -17.01 8.44 -13.10
N PRO A 35 -16.01 9.36 -13.10
CA PRO A 35 -15.17 9.68 -11.95
C PRO A 35 -15.93 10.04 -10.67
N ALA A 36 -17.14 10.57 -10.76
CA ALA A 36 -17.98 10.84 -9.60
C ALA A 36 -18.36 9.56 -8.83
N ILE A 37 -18.41 8.43 -9.52
CA ILE A 37 -18.75 7.10 -8.97
C ILE A 37 -17.47 6.28 -8.73
N SER A 38 -16.53 6.28 -9.68
CA SER A 38 -15.31 5.46 -9.62
C SER A 38 -14.19 6.08 -8.77
N ASN A 39 -14.28 7.39 -8.48
CA ASN A 39 -13.23 8.22 -7.86
C ASN A 39 -11.91 8.28 -8.67
N MET A 40 -11.93 7.79 -9.92
CA MET A 40 -10.78 7.74 -10.81
C MET A 40 -10.76 8.94 -11.74
N ASP A 41 -9.85 9.88 -11.48
CA ASP A 41 -9.72 11.11 -12.29
C ASP A 41 -8.59 10.99 -13.32
N ALA A 42 -7.52 10.25 -12.97
CA ALA A 42 -6.42 10.00 -13.90
C ALA A 42 -5.77 8.63 -13.69
N VAL A 43 -5.15 8.10 -14.75
CA VAL A 43 -4.46 6.80 -14.75
C VAL A 43 -3.06 6.93 -15.32
N ILE A 44 -2.08 6.33 -14.64
CA ILE A 44 -0.67 6.32 -15.01
C ILE A 44 -0.25 4.89 -15.41
N LEU A 45 0.27 4.75 -16.63
CA LEU A 45 0.59 3.48 -17.27
C LEU A 45 2.04 3.46 -17.76
N SER A 46 2.61 2.25 -17.88
CA SER A 46 3.92 2.02 -18.49
C SER A 46 3.86 0.92 -19.58
N PRO A 47 4.92 0.75 -20.38
CA PRO A 47 5.01 -0.31 -21.38
C PRO A 47 4.78 -1.72 -20.83
N LYS A 48 5.08 -1.94 -19.54
CA LYS A 48 4.84 -3.24 -18.88
C LYS A 48 3.34 -3.55 -18.80
N ASP A 49 2.50 -2.54 -18.61
CA ASP A 49 1.03 -2.68 -18.51
C ASP A 49 0.39 -3.02 -19.86
N MET A 50 1.08 -2.75 -20.97
CA MET A 50 0.60 -2.98 -22.33
C MET A 50 0.94 -4.39 -22.86
N SER A 51 1.63 -5.21 -22.08
CA SER A 51 2.05 -6.54 -22.50
C SER A 51 0.98 -7.62 -22.25
N GLY A 52 0.89 -8.60 -23.16
CA GLY A 52 0.03 -9.77 -23.00
C GLY A 52 -1.48 -9.54 -23.28
N ALA A 53 -2.31 -10.48 -22.84
CA ALA A 53 -3.76 -10.47 -23.09
C ALA A 53 -4.48 -9.31 -22.36
N LEU A 54 -4.03 -8.98 -21.15
CA LEU A 54 -4.54 -7.85 -20.36
C LEU A 54 -4.20 -6.50 -21.01
N GLY A 55 -3.00 -6.35 -21.57
CA GLY A 55 -2.62 -5.15 -22.33
C GLY A 55 -3.51 -4.89 -23.54
N LYS A 56 -3.89 -5.95 -24.28
CA LYS A 56 -4.86 -5.83 -25.39
C LYS A 56 -6.24 -5.36 -24.90
N GLY A 57 -6.68 -5.87 -23.75
CA GLY A 57 -7.92 -5.43 -23.09
C GLY A 57 -7.86 -3.97 -22.64
N LEU A 58 -6.70 -3.53 -22.13
CA LEU A 58 -6.45 -2.16 -21.71
C LEU A 58 -6.50 -1.17 -22.88
N VAL A 59 -5.90 -1.50 -24.03
CA VAL A 59 -5.98 -0.69 -25.25
C VAL A 59 -7.43 -0.53 -25.72
N ALA A 60 -8.25 -1.60 -25.64
CA ALA A 60 -9.67 -1.51 -25.97
C ALA A 60 -10.47 -0.67 -24.96
N ALA A 61 -10.12 -0.72 -23.67
CA ALA A 61 -10.74 0.08 -22.62
C ALA A 61 -10.39 1.57 -22.73
N ILE A 62 -9.15 1.90 -23.12
CA ILE A 62 -8.70 3.28 -23.37
C ILE A 62 -9.54 3.95 -24.47
N GLN A 63 -9.96 3.21 -25.50
CA GLN A 63 -10.84 3.73 -26.55
C GLN A 63 -12.28 3.99 -26.07
N ARG A 64 -12.69 3.39 -24.95
CA ARG A 64 -14.02 3.53 -24.35
C ARG A 64 -13.98 4.31 -23.04
N LYS A 65 -12.88 5.04 -22.77
CA LYS A 65 -12.70 5.78 -21.52
C LYS A 65 -13.76 6.88 -21.38
N HIS A 66 -14.11 7.19 -20.13
CA HIS A 66 -14.91 8.37 -19.83
C HIS A 66 -14.12 9.66 -20.21
N PRO A 67 -14.75 10.68 -20.82
CA PRO A 67 -14.05 11.89 -21.29
C PRO A 67 -13.29 12.63 -20.19
N SER A 68 -13.82 12.60 -18.96
CA SER A 68 -13.24 13.26 -17.79
C SER A 68 -12.05 12.52 -17.17
N ILE A 69 -11.69 11.33 -17.66
CA ILE A 69 -10.53 10.57 -17.16
C ILE A 69 -9.32 10.82 -18.05
N GLU A 70 -8.23 11.29 -17.44
CA GLU A 70 -6.97 11.53 -18.13
C GLU A 70 -6.02 10.31 -18.02
N ILE A 71 -5.37 9.94 -19.13
CA ILE A 71 -4.44 8.80 -19.17
C ILE A 71 -3.04 9.31 -19.50
N ILE A 72 -2.08 8.98 -18.64
CA ILE A 72 -0.68 9.38 -18.73
C ILE A 72 0.17 8.13 -18.91
N TYR A 73 0.99 8.10 -19.95
CA TYR A 73 1.81 6.96 -20.32
C TYR A 73 3.29 7.32 -20.30
N PHE A 74 4.05 6.68 -19.41
CA PHE A 74 5.49 6.89 -19.27
C PHE A 74 6.27 5.84 -20.04
N TYR A 75 7.17 6.24 -20.95
CA TYR A 75 7.95 5.33 -21.79
C TYR A 75 9.44 5.70 -21.83
N GLN A 76 10.31 4.73 -22.11
CA GLN A 76 11.76 4.94 -22.15
C GLN A 76 12.30 4.96 -23.58
N LYS A 77 11.79 4.07 -24.44
CA LYS A 77 12.23 3.94 -25.85
C LYS A 77 11.15 4.42 -26.81
N ASP A 78 11.53 5.01 -27.93
CA ASP A 78 10.55 5.56 -28.89
C ASP A 78 9.64 4.47 -29.50
N GLN A 79 10.14 3.24 -29.65
CA GLN A 79 9.34 2.08 -30.08
C GLN A 79 8.22 1.72 -29.06
N GLU A 80 8.40 2.02 -27.78
CA GLU A 80 7.40 1.75 -26.74
C GLU A 80 6.27 2.79 -26.74
N ALA A 81 6.50 3.96 -27.35
CA ALA A 81 5.47 4.97 -27.54
C ALA A 81 4.40 4.52 -28.53
N GLU A 82 4.74 3.65 -29.48
CA GLU A 82 3.81 3.11 -30.48
C GLU A 82 2.88 2.03 -29.92
N ALA A 83 3.20 1.48 -28.74
CA ALA A 83 2.43 0.41 -28.10
C ALA A 83 1.04 0.84 -27.60
N ILE A 84 0.79 2.14 -27.49
CA ILE A 84 -0.49 2.71 -27.02
C ILE A 84 -1.03 3.74 -28.02
N THR A 85 -2.31 3.61 -28.35
CA THR A 85 -3.05 4.47 -29.29
C THR A 85 -4.35 4.94 -28.64
N GLY A 86 -4.78 6.16 -28.97
CA GLY A 86 -5.96 6.81 -28.36
C GLY A 86 -5.63 8.14 -27.70
N GLU A 87 -6.58 8.70 -26.98
CA GLU A 87 -6.46 9.98 -26.27
C GLU A 87 -5.65 9.79 -24.97
N VAL A 88 -4.32 9.75 -25.12
CA VAL A 88 -3.35 9.45 -24.05
C VAL A 88 -2.18 10.43 -24.11
N ARG A 89 -1.80 10.99 -22.96
CA ARG A 89 -0.65 11.89 -22.82
C ARG A 89 0.63 11.06 -22.62
N LYS A 90 1.59 11.16 -23.54
CA LYS A 90 2.83 10.35 -23.54
C LYS A 90 4.01 11.16 -23.01
N ILE A 91 4.75 10.61 -22.04
CA ILE A 91 5.90 11.25 -21.40
C ILE A 91 7.13 10.34 -21.52
N LYS A 92 8.21 10.85 -22.11
CA LYS A 92 9.49 10.12 -22.23
C LYS A 92 10.35 10.35 -20.99
N VAL A 93 10.83 9.27 -20.38
CA VAL A 93 11.72 9.29 -19.20
C VAL A 93 13.00 8.52 -19.47
N GLY A 94 14.12 9.00 -18.92
CA GLY A 94 15.44 8.38 -19.08
C GLY A 94 15.60 7.13 -18.19
N LYS A 95 15.04 7.17 -16.99
CA LYS A 95 14.92 6.02 -16.06
C LYS A 95 13.59 6.08 -15.31
N VAL A 96 12.99 4.92 -15.05
CA VAL A 96 11.78 4.83 -14.21
C VAL A 96 12.22 4.91 -12.75
N ASN A 97 12.34 6.12 -12.22
CA ASN A 97 12.61 6.42 -10.81
C ASN A 97 11.58 7.45 -10.28
N LEU A 98 11.54 7.62 -8.96
CA LEU A 98 10.55 8.49 -8.30
C LEU A 98 10.66 9.95 -8.76
N GLU A 99 11.88 10.45 -8.92
CA GLU A 99 12.18 11.83 -9.27
C GLU A 99 11.73 12.19 -10.69
N GLU A 100 11.97 11.32 -11.68
CA GLU A 100 11.55 11.55 -13.07
C GLU A 100 10.03 11.42 -13.23
N ILE A 101 9.38 10.53 -12.47
CA ILE A 101 7.92 10.41 -12.46
C ILE A 101 7.29 11.65 -11.81
N GLN A 102 7.83 12.14 -10.70
CA GLN A 102 7.39 13.40 -10.08
C GLN A 102 7.62 14.60 -11.01
N ALA A 103 8.78 14.68 -11.67
CA ALA A 103 9.07 15.75 -12.64
C ALA A 103 8.11 15.72 -13.83
N GLY A 104 7.81 14.52 -14.37
CA GLY A 104 6.84 14.36 -15.47
C GLY A 104 5.40 14.68 -15.05
N LEU A 105 5.00 14.32 -13.82
CA LEU A 105 3.68 14.69 -13.27
C LEU A 105 3.58 16.19 -13.01
N ASN A 106 4.63 16.84 -12.50
CA ASN A 106 4.67 18.26 -12.22
C ASN A 106 4.72 19.14 -13.48
N GLN A 107 5.31 18.65 -14.58
CA GLN A 107 5.23 19.32 -15.89
C GLN A 107 3.81 19.30 -16.48
N THR A 108 2.95 18.43 -15.98
CA THR A 108 1.56 18.31 -16.40
C THR A 108 0.71 19.25 -15.53
N VAL A 109 0.82 20.56 -15.83
CA VAL A 109 0.28 21.70 -15.05
C VAL A 109 -1.22 21.60 -14.69
N GLU A 110 -1.99 20.72 -15.34
CA GLU A 110 -3.42 20.50 -15.07
C GLU A 110 -3.73 19.54 -13.91
N LEU A 111 -2.79 18.70 -13.47
CA LEU A 111 -3.02 17.72 -12.39
C LEU A 111 -3.25 18.34 -11.00
N GLN A 112 -2.88 19.62 -10.80
CA GLN A 112 -3.22 20.37 -9.58
C GLN A 112 -4.70 20.79 -9.52
N SER A 113 -5.41 20.80 -10.65
CA SER A 113 -6.85 21.08 -10.71
C SER A 113 -7.73 19.84 -10.47
N ILE A 114 -7.11 18.65 -10.48
CA ILE A 114 -7.76 17.39 -10.17
C ILE A 114 -7.94 17.29 -8.64
N GLY A 115 -9.20 17.43 -8.21
CA GLY A 115 -9.62 17.41 -6.81
C GLY A 115 -9.95 18.79 -6.20
N SER A 116 -10.32 19.80 -7.00
CA SER A 116 -10.82 21.09 -6.50
C SER A 116 -12.26 21.05 -5.95
N ASP A 117 -12.91 19.89 -5.95
CA ASP A 117 -14.24 19.73 -5.37
C ASP A 117 -14.13 19.52 -3.86
N ASN A 118 -14.81 20.38 -3.09
CA ASN A 118 -14.87 20.47 -1.62
C ASN A 118 -15.39 19.18 -0.94
N ARG A 119 -14.69 18.06 -1.07
CA ARG A 119 -15.00 16.82 -0.37
C ARG A 119 -14.22 16.79 0.93
N ILE A 120 -14.77 17.46 1.94
CA ILE A 120 -14.33 17.34 3.33
C ILE A 120 -14.60 15.89 3.75
N ILE A 121 -13.55 15.08 3.89
CA ILE A 121 -13.63 13.78 4.55
C ILE A 121 -13.55 14.05 6.06
N SER A 122 -14.68 14.39 6.68
CA SER A 122 -14.79 14.37 8.13
C SER A 122 -15.23 12.99 8.57
N SER A 123 -14.34 12.24 9.24
CA SER A 123 -14.73 11.09 10.04
C SER A 123 -15.69 11.54 11.15
N GLY A 124 -16.81 10.82 11.31
CA GLY A 124 -17.87 11.13 12.27
C GLY A 124 -17.47 11.04 13.75
N ASP A 125 -16.23 10.63 14.06
CA ASP A 125 -15.75 10.44 15.43
C ASP A 125 -15.16 11.72 16.07
N ASN A 126 -14.96 12.80 15.32
CA ASN A 126 -14.44 14.06 15.86
C ASN A 126 -15.56 15.07 16.19
N LYS A 127 -16.43 14.72 17.13
CA LYS A 127 -17.21 15.71 17.89
C LYS A 127 -16.46 16.06 19.18
N THR A 128 -15.39 16.85 19.04
CA THR A 128 -14.82 17.53 20.20
C THR A 128 -15.80 18.60 20.66
N TYR A 129 -16.23 18.49 21.92
CA TYR A 129 -17.10 19.44 22.59
C TYR A 129 -16.50 20.85 22.49
N SER A 130 -17.20 21.76 21.81
CA SER A 130 -16.84 23.17 21.74
C SER A 130 -17.24 23.85 23.05
N ALA A 131 -16.27 24.14 23.92
CA ALA A 131 -16.42 25.18 24.93
C ALA A 131 -15.80 26.47 24.37
N SER A 132 -16.65 27.35 23.88
CA SER A 132 -16.30 28.69 23.43
C SER A 132 -16.22 29.64 24.64
N ARG A 133 -15.14 30.42 24.73
CA ARG A 133 -15.16 31.90 24.71
C ARG A 133 -13.74 32.50 24.87
N THR A 134 -13.41 33.29 23.86
CA THR A 134 -12.25 34.15 23.55
C THR A 134 -12.26 35.48 24.35
N PRO A 135 -11.45 36.53 24.03
CA PRO A 135 -9.97 36.78 24.01
C PRO A 135 -9.70 38.16 24.73
N PRO A 136 -8.75 39.10 24.39
CA PRO A 136 -7.50 39.10 23.58
C PRO A 136 -6.26 39.92 24.13
N PHE A 137 -5.05 39.57 23.62
CA PHE A 137 -3.82 40.38 23.29
C PHE A 137 -3.12 41.28 24.36
N PRO A 138 -1.88 41.86 24.17
CA PRO A 138 -0.89 41.78 23.05
C PRO A 138 0.64 41.70 23.41
N LEU A 139 1.44 41.27 22.41
CA LEU A 139 2.74 41.76 21.87
C LEU A 139 4.01 42.10 22.73
N THR A 140 5.16 41.86 22.07
CA THR A 140 6.51 42.51 22.19
C THR A 140 7.34 42.17 23.44
N SER A 141 8.69 42.08 23.48
CA SER A 141 9.81 42.24 22.54
C SER A 141 11.13 42.06 23.34
N VAL A 142 12.17 41.46 22.72
CA VAL A 142 13.59 41.91 22.67
C VAL A 142 14.52 41.82 23.92
N ASP A 143 15.74 41.33 23.65
CA ASP A 143 17.07 41.53 24.30
C ASP A 143 17.31 41.05 25.76
N GLU A 144 18.52 40.74 26.24
CA GLU A 144 19.90 40.89 25.75
C GLU A 144 20.83 39.97 26.57
N THR A 145 21.96 39.61 25.96
CA THR A 145 23.22 39.12 26.55
C THR A 145 23.66 39.91 27.79
N ILE A 146 24.42 39.32 28.72
CA ILE A 146 25.68 39.87 29.30
C ILE A 146 26.35 38.86 30.25
N LEU A 147 27.64 38.66 30.00
CA LEU A 147 28.68 38.00 30.78
C LEU A 147 29.08 38.83 32.02
N LEU A 148 29.61 38.20 33.08
CA LEU A 148 30.70 38.81 33.87
C LEU A 148 31.70 37.74 34.43
N PRO A 149 32.99 38.11 34.64
CA PRO A 149 34.14 37.19 34.73
C PRO A 149 35.06 37.40 35.98
N VAL A 150 36.26 36.77 35.94
CA VAL A 150 37.55 37.05 36.67
C VAL A 150 37.58 36.56 38.15
N GLU A 151 38.64 36.05 38.81
CA GLU A 151 40.13 36.11 38.86
C GLU A 151 40.67 34.75 39.42
N GLY A 152 41.90 34.25 39.28
CA GLY A 152 43.22 34.83 39.06
C GLY A 152 44.10 34.68 40.33
N ALA A 153 44.94 33.63 40.44
CA ALA A 153 46.08 33.60 41.39
C ALA A 153 47.19 32.61 40.98
N ALA A 154 48.43 33.10 41.09
CA ALA A 154 49.73 32.64 40.61
C ALA A 154 50.37 31.46 41.41
N LEU A 155 51.05 30.51 40.75
CA LEU A 155 52.53 30.29 40.58
C LEU A 155 53.20 29.44 41.70
N GLU A 156 53.76 28.28 41.32
CA GLU A 156 55.22 28.00 41.40
C GLU A 156 55.59 26.69 40.62
N PRO A 157 56.83 26.55 40.12
CA PRO A 157 57.21 25.61 39.07
C PRO A 157 58.00 24.39 39.59
N GLU A 158 57.77 23.20 39.03
CA GLU A 158 58.74 22.08 39.13
C GLU A 158 58.93 21.37 37.79
N VAL A 159 60.14 21.55 37.26
CA VAL A 159 61.04 20.60 36.57
C VAL A 159 60.40 19.59 35.60
N ILE A 160 60.68 19.81 34.31
CA ILE A 160 60.51 18.86 33.21
C ILE A 160 61.66 17.83 33.25
N PRO A 161 61.39 16.52 33.27
CA PRO A 161 62.30 15.54 32.68
C PRO A 161 61.85 15.20 31.26
N GLU A 162 62.77 15.31 30.31
CA GLU A 162 62.64 14.78 28.95
C GLU A 162 62.24 13.30 28.99
N SER A 163 61.06 12.98 28.45
CA SER A 163 60.69 11.62 28.06
C SER A 163 60.76 11.51 26.55
N GLU A 164 61.50 10.51 26.08
CA GLU A 164 61.65 10.09 24.68
C GLU A 164 60.33 10.14 23.89
N PRO A 165 60.38 10.43 22.56
CA PRO A 165 59.18 10.51 21.75
C PRO A 165 58.48 9.16 21.69
N GLN A 166 57.28 9.07 22.27
CA GLN A 166 56.37 7.95 22.03
C GLN A 166 55.99 7.91 20.54
N PRO A 167 55.92 6.71 19.92
CA PRO A 167 55.41 6.57 18.57
C PRO A 167 53.93 6.96 18.55
N GLY A 168 53.57 7.90 17.66
CA GLY A 168 52.19 8.34 17.50
C GLY A 168 51.23 7.19 17.15
N PRO A 169 49.91 7.40 17.32
CA PRO A 169 48.90 6.36 17.10
C PRO A 169 48.97 5.86 15.65
N ARG A 170 49.14 4.54 15.49
CA ARG A 170 49.09 3.86 14.19
C ARG A 170 47.70 4.13 13.57
N ARG A 171 47.66 4.73 12.37
CA ARG A 171 46.43 4.82 11.56
C ARG A 171 45.94 3.39 11.28
N LYS A 172 44.64 3.13 11.46
CA LYS A 172 44.01 1.83 11.16
C LYS A 172 44.06 1.56 9.66
N THR A 173 44.32 0.32 9.27
CA THR A 173 44.42 -0.03 7.84
C THR A 173 43.06 0.00 7.14
N LEU A 174 43.04 0.07 5.81
CA LEU A 174 41.79 0.07 5.06
C LEU A 174 40.95 -1.22 5.27
N GLU A 175 41.61 -2.38 5.39
CA GLU A 175 40.95 -3.66 5.69
C GLU A 175 40.31 -3.66 7.09
N GLN A 176 41.01 -3.08 8.06
CA GLN A 176 40.48 -2.93 9.42
C GLN A 176 39.29 -1.96 9.46
N ARG A 177 39.33 -0.89 8.66
CA ARG A 177 38.20 0.02 8.50
C ARG A 177 37.02 -0.66 7.82
N VAL A 178 37.25 -1.49 6.81
CA VAL A 178 36.22 -2.28 6.11
C VAL A 178 35.53 -3.27 7.07
N LEU A 179 36.28 -3.91 7.97
CA LEU A 179 35.72 -4.87 8.94
C LEU A 179 34.96 -4.22 10.10
N GLU A 180 35.22 -2.95 10.40
CA GLU A 180 34.58 -2.21 11.50
C GLU A 180 33.26 -1.51 11.08
N MET A 181 32.91 -1.54 9.79
CA MET A 181 31.74 -0.84 9.25
C MET A 181 30.57 -1.80 9.01
N GLY A 182 29.41 -1.48 9.59
CA GLY A 182 28.25 -2.37 9.67
C GLY A 182 26.92 -1.71 9.28
N GLN A 183 26.91 -0.67 8.44
CA GLN A 183 25.67 -0.01 8.00
C GLN A 183 25.52 0.07 6.47
N TYR A 184 24.28 0.17 6.01
CA TYR A 184 23.89 0.19 4.58
C TYR A 184 24.52 1.34 3.76
N ALA A 185 25.06 2.38 4.39
CA ALA A 185 25.74 3.48 3.69
C ALA A 185 27.12 3.09 3.09
N ASP A 186 27.58 1.86 3.34
CA ASP A 186 29.01 1.51 3.20
C ASP A 186 29.35 0.71 1.93
N PHE A 187 28.37 0.32 1.11
CA PHE A 187 28.66 -0.35 -0.18
C PHE A 187 29.30 0.59 -1.21
N ASP A 188 28.92 1.87 -1.19
CA ASP A 188 29.62 2.91 -1.95
C ASP A 188 31.06 3.10 -1.45
N PHE A 189 31.29 2.98 -0.15
CA PHE A 189 32.64 3.00 0.42
C PHE A 189 33.47 1.78 0.00
N PHE A 190 32.89 0.57 -0.03
CA PHE A 190 33.58 -0.62 -0.55
C PHE A 190 33.95 -0.44 -2.03
N ARG A 191 33.07 0.19 -2.82
CA ARG A 191 33.36 0.54 -4.21
C ARG A 191 34.50 1.55 -4.33
N GLN A 192 34.51 2.60 -3.49
CA GLN A 192 35.59 3.59 -3.47
C GLN A 192 36.92 3.01 -3.00
N SER A 193 36.88 2.07 -2.05
CA SER A 193 38.05 1.38 -1.51
C SER A 193 38.77 0.50 -2.53
N LEU A 194 38.06 0.04 -3.56
CA LEU A 194 38.61 -0.74 -4.67
C LEU A 194 39.19 0.14 -5.80
N GLN A 195 39.09 1.47 -5.70
CA GLN A 195 39.69 2.38 -6.69
C GLN A 195 41.21 2.37 -6.60
N LYS A 196 41.86 2.30 -7.77
CA LYS A 196 43.32 2.22 -7.92
C LYS A 196 44.07 3.30 -7.12
N ASP A 197 43.60 4.54 -7.17
CA ASP A 197 44.26 5.68 -6.51
C ASP A 197 44.23 5.56 -4.98
N GLN A 198 43.14 5.02 -4.43
CA GLN A 198 43.00 4.80 -2.98
C GLN A 198 43.90 3.66 -2.51
N VAL A 199 43.96 2.55 -3.26
CA VAL A 199 44.83 1.40 -2.97
C VAL A 199 46.31 1.81 -2.99
N LEU A 200 46.71 2.63 -3.98
CA LEU A 200 48.07 3.14 -4.11
C LEU A 200 48.44 4.09 -2.97
N SER A 201 47.55 5.03 -2.63
CA SER A 201 47.74 5.96 -1.51
C SER A 201 47.96 5.21 -0.19
N ASP A 202 47.15 4.17 0.06
CA ASP A 202 47.23 3.42 1.30
C ASP A 202 48.50 2.55 1.36
N LEU A 203 48.89 1.88 0.26
CA LEU A 203 50.15 1.16 0.14
C LEU A 203 51.38 2.05 0.39
N MET A 204 51.39 3.27 -0.15
CA MET A 204 52.47 4.24 0.07
C MET A 204 52.57 4.69 1.53
N SER A 205 51.45 4.74 2.24
CA SER A 205 51.40 5.18 3.63
C SER A 205 51.68 4.06 4.64
N GLU A 206 51.30 2.81 4.32
CA GLU A 206 51.34 1.67 5.24
C GLU A 206 52.57 0.78 5.04
N ASN A 207 53.09 0.68 3.81
CA ASN A 207 54.14 -0.26 3.48
C ASN A 207 55.45 0.46 3.10
N ILE A 208 56.38 0.52 4.05
CA ILE A 208 57.72 1.11 3.89
C ILE A 208 58.50 0.43 2.74
N GLN A 209 58.30 -0.87 2.53
CA GLN A 209 58.93 -1.60 1.44
C GLN A 209 58.35 -1.18 0.08
N TYR A 210 57.05 -0.95 0.00
CA TYR A 210 56.40 -0.45 -1.21
C TYR A 210 56.86 0.97 -1.55
N ALA A 211 56.89 1.89 -0.56
CA ALA A 211 57.40 3.25 -0.76
C ALA A 211 58.89 3.23 -1.18
N GLY A 212 59.70 2.37 -0.57
CA GLY A 212 61.09 2.15 -0.96
C GLY A 212 61.23 1.64 -2.40
N LEU A 213 60.36 0.72 -2.80
CA LEU A 213 60.35 0.14 -4.15
C LEU A 213 59.96 1.17 -5.22
N VAL A 214 58.97 2.02 -4.96
CA VAL A 214 58.60 3.13 -5.86
C VAL A 214 59.77 4.10 -6.05
N ASN A 215 60.48 4.44 -4.98
CA ASN A 215 61.67 5.29 -5.06
C ASN A 215 62.80 4.64 -5.89
N VAL A 216 62.98 3.33 -5.78
CA VAL A 216 63.95 2.56 -6.59
C VAL A 216 63.54 2.55 -8.06
N LEU A 217 62.26 2.36 -8.36
CA LEU A 217 61.74 2.41 -9.73
C LEU A 217 61.88 3.80 -10.38
N ASP A 218 61.63 4.86 -9.62
CA ASP A 218 61.86 6.23 -10.09
C ASP A 218 63.35 6.53 -10.28
N ALA A 219 64.23 5.97 -9.45
CA ALA A 219 65.67 6.06 -9.65
C ALA A 219 66.12 5.36 -10.95
N PHE A 220 65.53 4.20 -11.27
CA PHE A 220 65.76 3.54 -12.56
C PHE A 220 65.25 4.37 -13.73
N ASP A 221 64.08 5.00 -13.64
CA ASP A 221 63.57 5.89 -14.69
C ASP A 221 64.49 7.12 -14.89
N GLN A 222 65.08 7.67 -13.82
CA GLN A 222 66.09 8.72 -13.92
C GLN A 222 67.41 8.22 -14.54
N GLN A 223 67.85 7.01 -14.22
CA GLN A 223 69.03 6.41 -14.83
C GLN A 223 68.84 6.15 -16.32
N ILE A 224 67.67 5.62 -16.72
CA ILE A 224 67.27 5.46 -18.12
C ILE A 224 67.33 6.80 -18.85
N ALA A 225 66.77 7.86 -18.26
CA ALA A 225 66.80 9.20 -18.85
C ALA A 225 68.22 9.76 -18.99
N ARG A 226 69.11 9.51 -18.02
CA ARG A 226 70.52 9.95 -18.06
C ARG A 226 71.31 9.20 -19.14
N VAL A 227 71.18 7.87 -19.20
CA VAL A 227 71.86 7.04 -20.21
C VAL A 227 71.38 7.41 -21.61
N PHE A 228 70.07 7.63 -21.78
CA PHE A 228 69.49 8.02 -23.06
C PHE A 228 70.02 9.37 -23.57
N LYS A 229 70.17 10.36 -22.67
CA LYS A 229 70.67 11.72 -22.98
C LYS A 229 72.20 11.81 -23.05
N ASN A 230 72.94 10.75 -22.78
CA ASN A 230 74.39 10.81 -22.75
C ASN A 230 74.99 10.72 -24.15
N GLU A 231 75.47 11.85 -24.67
CA GLU A 231 76.08 11.98 -25.99
C GLU A 231 77.47 11.34 -26.10
N SER A 232 78.14 11.03 -24.98
CA SER A 232 79.48 10.44 -24.98
C SER A 232 79.49 8.91 -25.22
N LEU A 233 78.32 8.27 -25.23
CA LEU A 233 78.17 6.82 -25.44
C LEU A 233 77.82 6.51 -26.89
N THR A 234 78.45 5.46 -27.46
CA THR A 234 78.07 4.91 -28.76
C THR A 234 76.65 4.34 -28.72
N ALA A 235 75.97 4.29 -29.88
CA ALA A 235 74.58 3.84 -29.98
C ALA A 235 74.39 2.40 -29.45
N GLU A 236 75.33 1.50 -29.75
CA GLU A 236 75.31 0.10 -29.27
C GLU A 236 75.51 0.03 -27.74
N SER A 237 76.50 0.74 -27.20
CA SER A 237 76.75 0.75 -25.75
C SER A 237 75.57 1.36 -24.97
N ARG A 238 74.92 2.37 -25.54
CA ARG A 238 73.72 2.99 -24.97
C ARG A 238 72.54 2.02 -24.97
N PHE A 239 72.34 1.26 -26.05
CA PHE A 239 71.28 0.26 -26.15
C PHE A 239 71.48 -0.89 -25.15
N ASP A 240 72.70 -1.40 -25.01
CA ASP A 240 73.01 -2.48 -24.06
C ASP A 240 72.85 -2.05 -22.59
N GLN A 241 73.26 -0.82 -22.26
CA GLN A 241 73.04 -0.26 -20.92
C GLN A 241 71.55 -0.06 -20.63
N LEU A 242 70.78 0.47 -21.58
CA LEU A 242 69.32 0.61 -21.44
C LEU A 242 68.63 -0.76 -21.31
N LYS A 243 69.11 -1.78 -22.02
CA LYS A 243 68.60 -3.14 -21.93
C LYS A 243 68.81 -3.74 -20.55
N GLN A 244 70.01 -3.63 -19.99
CA GLN A 244 70.29 -4.14 -18.64
C GLN A 244 69.45 -3.42 -17.57
N ILE A 245 69.41 -2.08 -17.62
CA ILE A 245 68.61 -1.29 -16.68
C ILE A 245 67.11 -1.63 -16.81
N GLY A 246 66.62 -1.87 -18.02
CA GLY A 246 65.23 -2.29 -18.26
C GLY A 246 64.90 -3.68 -17.69
N ILE A 247 65.83 -4.62 -17.76
CA ILE A 247 65.69 -5.97 -17.16
C ILE A 247 65.71 -5.90 -15.64
N ASP A 248 66.62 -5.10 -15.05
CA ASP A 248 66.66 -4.92 -13.61
C ASP A 248 65.37 -4.24 -13.11
N ARG A 249 64.91 -3.19 -13.81
CA ARG A 249 63.66 -2.49 -13.50
C ARG A 249 62.46 -3.44 -13.58
N SER A 250 62.38 -4.33 -14.58
CA SER A 250 61.24 -5.25 -14.71
C SER A 250 61.12 -6.22 -13.53
N ALA A 251 62.24 -6.62 -12.91
CA ALA A 251 62.22 -7.44 -11.70
C ALA A 251 61.58 -6.70 -10.52
N TYR A 252 61.91 -5.41 -10.33
CA TYR A 252 61.32 -4.58 -9.27
C TYR A 252 59.85 -4.22 -9.56
N VAL A 253 59.47 -4.02 -10.82
CA VAL A 253 58.07 -3.86 -11.24
C VAL A 253 57.25 -5.13 -10.92
N GLY A 254 57.84 -6.31 -11.07
CA GLY A 254 57.22 -7.57 -10.65
C GLY A 254 56.91 -7.62 -9.16
N LEU A 255 57.80 -7.11 -8.31
CA LEU A 255 57.59 -7.01 -6.87
C LEU A 255 56.50 -5.98 -6.53
N GLU A 256 56.47 -4.85 -7.22
CA GLU A 256 55.50 -3.77 -7.01
C GLU A 256 54.09 -4.24 -7.33
N ARG A 257 53.93 -4.86 -8.51
CA ARG A 257 52.66 -5.44 -8.97
C ARG A 257 52.21 -6.58 -8.06
N GLY A 258 53.14 -7.35 -7.50
CA GLY A 258 52.84 -8.39 -6.50
C GLY A 258 52.28 -7.83 -5.20
N MET A 259 52.89 -6.79 -4.64
CA MET A 259 52.39 -6.13 -3.42
C MET A 259 51.02 -5.48 -3.62
N LEU A 260 50.79 -4.89 -4.80
CA LEU A 260 49.51 -4.29 -5.15
C LEU A 260 48.41 -5.35 -5.32
N ALA A 261 48.73 -6.46 -5.97
CA ALA A 261 47.86 -7.63 -6.07
C ALA A 261 47.45 -8.18 -4.70
N ASP A 262 48.41 -8.35 -3.79
CA ASP A 262 48.15 -8.85 -2.43
C ASP A 262 47.25 -7.90 -1.63
N LYS A 263 47.41 -6.58 -1.78
CA LYS A 263 46.55 -5.58 -1.14
C LYS A 263 45.11 -5.63 -1.67
N ILE A 264 44.93 -5.73 -2.99
CA ILE A 264 43.60 -5.86 -3.59
C ILE A 264 42.92 -7.15 -3.12
N ILE A 265 43.64 -8.27 -3.05
CA ILE A 265 43.12 -9.52 -2.50
C ILE A 265 42.62 -9.34 -1.06
N ALA A 266 43.43 -8.73 -0.19
CA ALA A 266 43.07 -8.51 1.21
C ALA A 266 41.82 -7.61 1.35
N ILE A 267 41.70 -6.56 0.52
CA ILE A 267 40.51 -5.70 0.49
C ILE A 267 39.28 -6.50 0.03
N MET A 268 39.40 -7.32 -1.01
CA MET A 268 38.28 -8.13 -1.50
C MET A 268 37.80 -9.14 -0.44
N GLU A 269 38.72 -9.83 0.24
CA GLU A 269 38.38 -10.75 1.33
C GLU A 269 37.66 -10.05 2.50
N ALA A 270 38.13 -8.85 2.89
CA ALA A 270 37.48 -8.06 3.94
C ALA A 270 36.06 -7.61 3.53
N ILE A 271 35.86 -7.21 2.27
CA ILE A 271 34.53 -6.82 1.76
C ILE A 271 33.58 -8.02 1.76
N VAL A 272 34.02 -9.20 1.30
CA VAL A 272 33.18 -10.40 1.29
C VAL A 272 32.77 -10.79 2.71
N SER A 273 33.71 -10.79 3.65
CA SER A 273 33.43 -11.13 5.04
C SER A 273 32.45 -10.14 5.70
N SER A 274 32.60 -8.85 5.42
CA SER A 274 31.67 -7.81 5.91
C SER A 274 30.29 -7.93 5.28
N ALA A 275 30.21 -8.23 3.98
CA ALA A 275 28.94 -8.46 3.29
C ALA A 275 28.22 -9.67 3.88
N GLU A 276 28.90 -10.80 4.07
CA GLU A 276 28.34 -11.99 4.70
C GLU A 276 27.77 -11.71 6.09
N ALA A 277 28.54 -11.03 6.95
CA ALA A 277 28.09 -10.68 8.31
C ALA A 277 26.86 -9.76 8.30
N THR A 278 26.84 -8.78 7.40
CA THR A 278 25.72 -7.84 7.25
C THR A 278 24.45 -8.55 6.82
N VAL A 279 24.55 -9.45 5.83
CA VAL A 279 23.40 -10.22 5.36
C VAL A 279 22.88 -11.17 6.44
N GLU A 280 23.76 -11.89 7.15
CA GLU A 280 23.34 -12.82 8.20
C GLU A 280 22.60 -12.08 9.33
N ALA A 281 23.13 -10.93 9.78
CA ALA A 281 22.47 -10.11 10.80
C ALA A 281 21.06 -9.63 10.37
N ARG A 282 20.90 -9.26 9.10
CA ARG A 282 19.60 -8.80 8.58
C ARG A 282 18.61 -9.94 8.38
N VAL A 283 19.08 -11.10 7.92
CA VAL A 283 18.28 -12.33 7.83
C VAL A 283 17.71 -12.67 9.21
N ASP A 284 18.51 -12.56 10.26
CA ASP A 284 18.08 -12.84 11.63
C ASP A 284 17.08 -11.80 12.16
N GLN A 285 17.31 -10.50 11.93
CA GLN A 285 16.32 -9.46 12.27
C GLN A 285 14.98 -9.66 11.57
N VAL A 286 15.00 -10.04 10.28
CA VAL A 286 13.76 -10.31 9.52
C VAL A 286 13.07 -11.56 10.04
N ARG A 287 13.81 -12.62 10.39
CA ARG A 287 13.23 -13.82 11.02
C ARG A 287 12.59 -13.51 12.37
N GLU A 288 13.23 -12.69 13.19
CA GLU A 288 12.69 -12.26 14.48
C GLU A 288 11.40 -11.46 14.28
N ALA A 289 11.41 -10.45 13.39
CA ALA A 289 10.22 -9.66 13.04
C ALA A 289 9.07 -10.56 12.55
N LEU A 290 9.36 -11.52 11.66
CA LEU A 290 8.39 -12.50 11.17
C LEU A 290 7.86 -13.42 12.29
N GLY A 291 8.73 -13.84 13.21
CA GLY A 291 8.37 -14.65 14.37
C GLY A 291 7.41 -13.94 15.32
N THR A 292 7.64 -12.65 15.60
CA THR A 292 6.70 -11.82 16.38
C THR A 292 5.34 -11.70 15.72
N VAL A 293 5.28 -11.53 14.40
CA VAL A 293 3.98 -11.41 13.71
C VAL A 293 3.24 -12.75 13.65
N ALA A 294 3.94 -13.86 13.46
CA ALA A 294 3.35 -15.20 13.44
C ALA A 294 2.82 -15.65 14.82
N THR A 295 3.38 -15.12 15.91
CA THR A 295 2.97 -15.46 17.29
C THR A 295 1.83 -14.60 17.81
N ILE A 296 1.49 -13.47 17.16
CA ILE A 296 0.28 -12.71 17.50
C ILE A 296 -0.93 -13.36 16.84
N HIS A 297 -1.28 -14.56 17.34
CA HIS A 297 -2.63 -15.06 17.24
C HIS A 297 -3.49 -14.29 18.25
N LEU A 298 -4.04 -13.11 17.91
CA LEU A 298 -5.17 -12.54 18.67
C LEU A 298 -5.75 -11.28 17.99
N VAL A 299 -7.01 -11.40 17.57
CA VAL A 299 -8.06 -10.37 17.53
C VAL A 299 -7.59 -8.97 17.09
N TYR A 300 -7.48 -8.74 15.79
CA TYR A 300 -7.24 -7.39 15.26
C TYR A 300 -8.57 -6.68 15.00
N GLN A 301 -9.01 -5.89 15.99
CA GLN A 301 -10.13 -4.95 15.86
C GLN A 301 -9.71 -3.59 15.25
N ASP A 302 -8.41 -3.32 15.10
CA ASP A 302 -7.89 -2.04 14.59
C ASP A 302 -7.34 -2.16 13.16
N ARG A 303 -8.08 -1.55 12.22
CA ARG A 303 -7.71 -1.43 10.79
C ARG A 303 -6.35 -0.75 10.59
N GLU A 304 -6.01 0.20 11.45
CA GLU A 304 -4.78 1.00 11.36
C GLU A 304 -3.52 0.17 11.69
N LYS A 305 -3.61 -0.71 12.70
CA LYS A 305 -2.51 -1.60 13.11
C LYS A 305 -2.18 -2.64 12.06
N LEU A 306 -3.21 -3.15 11.37
CA LEU A 306 -3.02 -4.12 10.28
C LEU A 306 -2.33 -3.46 9.08
N GLN A 307 -2.77 -2.25 8.71
CA GLN A 307 -2.15 -1.49 7.62
C GLN A 307 -0.68 -1.17 7.93
N THR A 308 -0.35 -0.78 9.16
CA THR A 308 1.04 -0.55 9.56
C THR A 308 1.91 -1.82 9.52
N LEU A 309 1.35 -2.99 9.84
CA LEU A 309 2.07 -4.26 9.73
C LEU A 309 2.33 -4.65 8.26
N VAL A 310 1.37 -4.40 7.37
CA VAL A 310 1.51 -4.60 5.92
C VAL A 310 2.56 -3.65 5.34
N ASP A 311 2.48 -2.36 5.68
CA ASP A 311 3.44 -1.36 5.21
C ASP A 311 4.86 -1.66 5.74
N SER A 312 4.98 -2.13 6.99
CA SER A 312 6.24 -2.59 7.57
C SER A 312 6.82 -3.80 6.82
N ARG A 313 5.99 -4.77 6.42
CA ARG A 313 6.45 -5.94 5.64
C ARG A 313 6.87 -5.58 4.22
N LEU A 314 6.14 -4.67 3.56
CA LEU A 314 6.51 -4.14 2.25
C LEU A 314 7.84 -3.37 2.30
N SER A 315 8.09 -2.62 3.38
CA SER A 315 9.39 -1.98 3.61
C SER A 315 10.52 -3.02 3.70
N ILE A 316 10.34 -4.07 4.51
CA ILE A 316 11.33 -5.16 4.64
C ILE A 316 11.61 -5.82 3.28
N GLN A 317 10.59 -5.98 2.44
CA GLN A 317 10.77 -6.52 1.09
C GLN A 317 11.63 -5.61 0.21
N MET A 318 11.40 -4.30 0.24
CA MET A 318 12.20 -3.34 -0.52
C MET A 318 13.66 -3.37 -0.07
N ASP A 319 13.91 -3.35 1.23
CA ASP A 319 15.25 -3.42 1.81
C ASP A 319 16.03 -4.67 1.35
N LEU A 320 15.36 -5.83 1.28
CA LEU A 320 15.97 -7.08 0.83
C LEU A 320 16.30 -7.09 -0.67
N MET A 321 15.45 -6.47 -1.50
CA MET A 321 15.72 -6.33 -2.93
C MET A 321 16.87 -5.35 -3.21
N GLU A 322 16.95 -4.27 -2.44
CA GLU A 322 18.04 -3.30 -2.51
C GLU A 322 19.38 -3.95 -2.12
N LEU A 323 19.40 -4.70 -1.01
CA LEU A 323 20.58 -5.44 -0.57
C LEU A 323 21.05 -6.49 -1.61
N SER A 324 20.12 -7.18 -2.28
CA SER A 324 20.47 -8.08 -3.38
C SER A 324 21.14 -7.36 -4.56
N LYS A 325 20.73 -6.12 -4.84
CA LYS A 325 21.29 -5.31 -5.93
C LYS A 325 22.68 -4.81 -5.57
N GLU A 326 22.89 -4.34 -4.34
CA GLU A 326 24.17 -3.84 -3.85
C GLU A 326 25.27 -4.90 -3.91
N ILE A 327 24.97 -6.14 -3.53
CA ILE A 327 25.91 -7.28 -3.61
C ILE A 327 26.39 -7.52 -5.06
N ILE A 328 25.48 -7.41 -6.04
CA ILE A 328 25.82 -7.55 -7.46
C ILE A 328 26.75 -6.41 -7.90
N GLU A 329 26.46 -5.17 -7.50
CA GLU A 329 27.28 -4.02 -7.86
C GLU A 329 28.69 -4.07 -7.25
N VAL A 330 28.84 -4.60 -6.03
CA VAL A 330 30.15 -4.83 -5.39
C VAL A 330 30.98 -5.84 -6.16
N TYR A 331 30.37 -6.96 -6.57
CA TYR A 331 31.05 -7.95 -7.38
C TYR A 331 31.53 -7.35 -8.71
N MET A 332 30.70 -6.54 -9.38
CA MET A 332 31.09 -5.85 -10.60
C MET A 332 32.27 -4.89 -10.38
N ALA A 333 32.35 -4.23 -9.22
CA ALA A 333 33.47 -3.37 -8.87
C ALA A 333 34.76 -4.18 -8.65
N MET A 334 34.68 -5.32 -7.96
CA MET A 334 35.83 -6.24 -7.79
C MET A 334 36.36 -6.75 -9.13
N ASP A 335 35.47 -7.22 -10.00
CA ASP A 335 35.81 -7.72 -11.34
C ASP A 335 36.49 -6.64 -12.19
N ARG A 336 35.99 -5.40 -12.11
CA ARG A 336 36.59 -4.25 -12.78
C ARG A 336 37.99 -3.93 -12.25
N SER A 337 38.18 -3.85 -10.93
CA SER A 337 39.50 -3.55 -10.34
C SER A 337 40.54 -4.63 -10.63
N VAL A 338 40.13 -5.90 -10.63
CA VAL A 338 40.98 -7.02 -11.06
C VAL A 338 41.35 -6.89 -12.53
N THR A 339 40.38 -6.59 -13.40
CA THR A 339 40.63 -6.44 -14.85
C THR A 339 41.58 -5.28 -15.13
N GLU A 340 41.37 -4.12 -14.50
CA GLU A 340 42.26 -2.94 -14.61
C GLU A 340 43.69 -3.26 -14.13
N LEU A 341 43.85 -4.04 -13.07
CA LEU A 341 45.17 -4.47 -12.61
C LEU A 341 45.83 -5.44 -13.59
N LEU A 342 45.08 -6.39 -14.15
CA LEU A 342 45.60 -7.35 -15.13
C LEU A 342 46.08 -6.67 -16.42
N GLU A 343 45.38 -5.62 -16.87
CA GLU A 343 45.81 -4.79 -18.00
C GLU A 343 47.17 -4.13 -17.73
N VAL A 344 47.32 -3.50 -16.56
CA VAL A 344 48.59 -2.87 -16.14
C VAL A 344 49.70 -3.90 -15.94
N MET A 345 49.38 -5.10 -15.45
CA MET A 345 50.34 -6.19 -15.27
C MET A 345 50.89 -6.73 -16.59
N ASN A 346 50.12 -6.63 -17.68
CA ASN A 346 50.53 -7.05 -19.02
C ASN A 346 51.31 -5.98 -19.80
N GLU A 347 51.50 -4.78 -19.24
CA GLU A 347 52.34 -3.75 -19.86
C GLU A 347 53.82 -4.17 -19.85
N GLN A 348 54.42 -4.21 -21.06
CA GLN A 348 55.80 -4.64 -21.32
C GLN A 348 56.68 -3.45 -21.69
N PHE A 349 56.76 -2.44 -20.83
CA PHE A 349 57.52 -1.23 -21.12
C PHE A 349 58.76 -1.11 -20.22
N PRO A 350 59.96 -0.88 -20.79
CA PRO A 350 61.19 -0.68 -20.01
C PRO A 350 61.23 0.67 -19.29
N SER A 351 60.40 1.64 -19.66
CA SER A 351 60.36 2.98 -19.04
C SER A 351 58.99 3.63 -19.14
N LYS A 352 58.74 4.68 -18.34
CA LYS A 352 57.61 5.61 -18.55
C LYS A 352 57.75 6.46 -19.83
N ASN A 353 58.95 6.52 -20.44
CA ASN A 353 59.21 7.35 -21.63
C ASN A 353 58.86 6.62 -22.94
N THR A 354 57.92 7.19 -23.70
CA THR A 354 57.43 6.67 -24.99
C THR A 354 58.53 6.47 -26.05
N TYR A 355 59.51 7.37 -26.12
CA TYR A 355 60.61 7.27 -27.10
C TYR A 355 61.58 6.14 -26.77
N VAL A 356 61.86 5.90 -25.49
CA VAL A 356 62.69 4.77 -25.04
C VAL A 356 61.97 3.46 -25.31
N ASN A 357 60.64 3.43 -25.10
CA ASN A 357 59.83 2.24 -25.34
C ASN A 357 59.76 1.88 -26.83
N GLU A 358 59.64 2.85 -27.73
CA GLU A 358 59.67 2.60 -29.18
C GLU A 358 61.05 2.10 -29.66
N LEU A 359 62.15 2.61 -29.09
CA LEU A 359 63.50 2.12 -29.39
C LEU A 359 63.71 0.66 -28.97
N MET A 360 63.07 0.24 -27.87
CA MET A 360 63.27 -1.07 -27.24
C MET A 360 62.20 -2.09 -27.62
N LYS A 361 61.26 -1.72 -28.50
CA LYS A 361 60.16 -2.56 -29.00
C LYS A 361 60.56 -3.93 -29.55
N PRO A 362 61.71 -4.11 -30.23
CA PRO A 362 62.12 -5.43 -30.73
C PRO A 362 62.47 -6.44 -29.62
N ILE A 363 62.80 -5.97 -28.42
CA ILE A 363 63.20 -6.79 -27.26
C ILE A 363 62.18 -6.73 -26.11
N GLN A 364 60.98 -6.26 -26.41
CA GLN A 364 59.88 -6.06 -25.46
C GLN A 364 59.56 -7.29 -24.56
N PRO A 365 59.59 -8.54 -25.06
CA PRO A 365 59.31 -9.72 -24.24
C PRO A 365 60.30 -9.92 -23.07
N LEU A 366 61.50 -9.34 -23.13
CA LEU A 366 62.50 -9.44 -22.06
C LEU A 366 62.16 -8.58 -20.83
N PHE A 367 61.23 -7.64 -20.95
CA PHE A 367 60.81 -6.77 -19.85
C PHE A 367 59.57 -7.30 -19.11
N LEU A 368 59.10 -8.49 -19.45
CA LEU A 368 58.03 -9.14 -18.71
C LEU A 368 58.58 -9.69 -17.37
N PRO A 369 58.03 -9.29 -16.22
CA PRO A 369 58.45 -9.83 -14.94
C PRO A 369 58.20 -11.35 -14.85
N GLN A 370 59.16 -12.12 -14.33
CA GLN A 370 59.06 -13.59 -14.28
C GLN A 370 57.91 -14.09 -13.38
N ASN A 371 57.55 -13.31 -12.36
CA ASN A 371 56.50 -13.67 -11.40
C ASN A 371 55.07 -13.30 -11.86
N ILE A 372 54.91 -12.65 -13.02
CA ILE A 372 53.62 -12.09 -13.46
C ILE A 372 52.53 -13.17 -13.58
N GLY A 373 52.87 -14.35 -14.10
CA GLY A 373 51.90 -15.45 -14.28
C GLY A 373 51.38 -16.02 -12.96
N LEU A 374 52.24 -16.08 -11.92
CA LEU A 374 51.83 -16.53 -10.59
C LEU A 374 50.88 -15.54 -9.92
N VAL A 375 51.20 -14.24 -10.01
CA VAL A 375 50.37 -13.17 -9.45
C VAL A 375 49.02 -13.11 -10.16
N THR A 376 48.99 -13.21 -11.49
CA THR A 376 47.76 -13.26 -12.29
C THR A 376 46.87 -14.44 -11.90
N ASN A 377 47.43 -15.65 -11.80
CA ASN A 377 46.66 -16.83 -11.40
C ASN A 377 46.11 -16.72 -9.98
N LYS A 378 46.87 -16.12 -9.06
CA LYS A 378 46.41 -15.88 -7.68
C LYS A 378 45.23 -14.90 -7.66
N LEU A 379 45.34 -13.79 -8.37
CA LEU A 379 44.31 -12.75 -8.42
C LEU A 379 43.00 -13.25 -9.03
N ILE A 380 43.08 -13.98 -10.14
CA ILE A 380 41.91 -14.61 -10.79
C ILE A 380 41.31 -15.69 -9.89
N GLY A 381 42.15 -16.48 -9.22
CA GLY A 381 41.71 -17.52 -8.30
C GLY A 381 40.89 -16.99 -7.13
N ASP A 382 41.32 -15.90 -6.49
CA ASP A 382 40.59 -15.31 -5.37
C ASP A 382 39.33 -14.56 -5.83
N LEU A 383 39.36 -13.90 -6.99
CA LEU A 383 38.14 -13.33 -7.58
C LEU A 383 37.06 -14.40 -7.81
N GLN A 384 37.45 -15.59 -8.30
CA GLN A 384 36.52 -16.71 -8.47
C GLN A 384 35.97 -17.24 -7.15
N LYS A 385 36.79 -17.34 -6.10
CA LYS A 385 36.31 -17.74 -4.76
C LYS A 385 35.29 -16.73 -4.22
N ASN A 386 35.59 -15.43 -4.33
CA ASN A 386 34.72 -14.36 -3.88
C ASN A 386 33.40 -14.33 -4.65
N LYS A 387 33.41 -14.64 -5.96
CA LYS A 387 32.20 -14.83 -6.77
C LYS A 387 31.28 -15.91 -6.20
N VAL A 388 31.86 -17.06 -5.83
CA VAL A 388 31.08 -18.18 -5.27
C VAL A 388 30.46 -17.79 -3.92
N ALA A 389 31.23 -17.15 -3.04
CA ALA A 389 30.74 -16.68 -1.75
C ALA A 389 29.56 -15.69 -1.91
N LEU A 390 29.73 -14.64 -2.71
CA LEU A 390 28.67 -13.64 -2.95
C LEU A 390 27.42 -14.25 -3.62
N SER A 391 27.59 -15.23 -4.51
CA SER A 391 26.46 -15.96 -5.11
C SER A 391 25.66 -16.77 -4.09
N ILE A 392 26.31 -17.35 -3.07
CA ILE A 392 25.63 -18.07 -1.99
C ILE A 392 24.82 -17.09 -1.13
N VAL A 393 25.38 -15.92 -0.84
CA VAL A 393 24.71 -14.84 -0.10
C VAL A 393 23.48 -14.34 -0.87
N GLU A 394 23.60 -14.11 -2.17
CA GLU A 394 22.48 -13.74 -3.05
C GLU A 394 21.35 -14.78 -3.01
N GLU A 395 21.68 -16.06 -3.05
CA GLU A 395 20.70 -17.15 -2.99
C GLU A 395 19.94 -17.16 -1.65
N LYS A 396 20.62 -16.90 -0.52
CA LYS A 396 19.98 -16.77 0.80
C LYS A 396 18.95 -15.64 0.81
N ILE A 397 19.30 -14.48 0.24
CA ILE A 397 18.40 -13.31 0.17
C ILE A 397 17.17 -13.62 -0.69
N LYS A 398 17.36 -14.24 -1.87
CA LYS A 398 16.24 -14.64 -2.75
C LYS A 398 15.25 -15.59 -2.06
N LYS A 399 15.75 -16.55 -1.26
CA LYS A 399 14.91 -17.45 -0.47
C LYS A 399 14.09 -16.69 0.58
N LEU A 400 14.69 -15.72 1.24
CA LEU A 400 14.00 -14.88 2.24
C LEU A 400 12.90 -14.02 1.58
N ILE A 401 13.19 -13.40 0.44
CA ILE A 401 12.21 -12.64 -0.35
C ILE A 401 10.99 -13.52 -0.70
N THR A 402 11.25 -14.76 -1.15
CA THR A 402 10.17 -15.70 -1.50
C THR A 402 9.28 -16.04 -0.29
N LEU A 403 9.87 -16.15 0.90
CA LEU A 403 9.12 -16.39 2.14
C LEU A 403 8.21 -15.21 2.50
N VAL A 404 8.74 -13.98 2.39
CA VAL A 404 7.97 -12.75 2.63
C VAL A 404 6.79 -12.63 1.66
N PHE A 405 6.99 -12.97 0.39
CA PHE A 405 5.91 -12.99 -0.61
C PHE A 405 4.75 -13.90 -0.22
N LYS A 406 5.02 -15.14 0.21
CA LYS A 406 3.98 -16.07 0.65
C LYS A 406 3.17 -15.53 1.81
N LEU A 407 3.82 -14.83 2.74
CA LEU A 407 3.15 -14.22 3.89
C LEU A 407 2.23 -13.07 3.50
N CYS A 408 2.63 -12.24 2.54
CA CYS A 408 1.77 -11.18 2.01
C CYS A 408 0.52 -11.74 1.29
N GLU A 409 0.64 -12.88 0.60
CA GLU A 409 -0.51 -13.54 -0.03
C GLU A 409 -1.52 -14.04 1.01
N GLU A 410 -1.06 -14.68 2.09
CA GLU A 410 -1.94 -15.12 3.18
C GLU A 410 -2.65 -13.94 3.87
N ASP A 411 -1.95 -12.83 4.11
CA ASP A 411 -2.55 -11.63 4.72
C ASP A 411 -3.67 -11.02 3.85
N ALA A 412 -3.52 -11.02 2.52
CA ALA A 412 -4.54 -10.50 1.61
C ALA A 412 -5.87 -11.25 1.73
N THR A 413 -5.81 -12.57 1.96
CA THR A 413 -7.01 -13.39 2.20
C THR A 413 -7.68 -13.07 3.53
N LEU A 414 -6.88 -12.76 4.55
CA LEU A 414 -7.38 -12.38 5.88
C LEU A 414 -8.09 -11.02 5.84
N ILE A 415 -7.56 -10.06 5.08
CA ILE A 415 -8.17 -8.74 4.87
C ILE A 415 -9.56 -8.87 4.20
N ASP A 416 -9.67 -9.68 3.15
CA ASP A 416 -10.95 -9.91 2.46
C ASP A 416 -12.02 -10.49 3.40
N TYR A 417 -11.63 -11.45 4.23
CA TYR A 417 -12.52 -12.03 5.23
C TYR A 417 -12.99 -11.00 6.27
N GLN A 418 -12.10 -10.13 6.74
CA GLN A 418 -12.45 -9.08 7.69
C GLN A 418 -13.36 -8.01 7.09
N GLN A 419 -13.14 -7.62 5.84
CA GLN A 419 -13.98 -6.64 5.16
C GLN A 419 -15.41 -7.17 4.98
N LYS A 420 -15.58 -8.46 4.69
CA LYS A 420 -16.89 -9.14 4.67
C LYS A 420 -17.56 -9.10 6.04
N LEU A 421 -16.84 -9.37 7.13
CA LEU A 421 -17.39 -9.31 8.50
C LEU A 421 -17.86 -7.90 8.87
N ILE A 422 -17.08 -6.86 8.54
CA ILE A 422 -17.45 -5.46 8.79
C ILE A 422 -18.74 -5.10 8.05
N ASN A 423 -18.85 -5.49 6.78
CA ASN A 423 -20.05 -5.25 6.00
C ASN A 423 -21.28 -5.95 6.62
N ILE A 424 -21.13 -7.16 7.17
CA ILE A 424 -22.19 -7.85 7.92
C ILE A 424 -22.61 -7.05 9.17
N LEU A 425 -21.64 -6.50 9.91
CA LEU A 425 -21.93 -5.68 11.09
C LEU A 425 -22.63 -4.36 10.73
N LEU A 426 -22.24 -3.73 9.63
CA LEU A 426 -22.91 -2.54 9.09
C LEU A 426 -24.32 -2.87 8.57
N ALA A 427 -24.51 -4.04 7.96
CA ALA A 427 -25.82 -4.52 7.50
C ALA A 427 -26.84 -4.65 8.64
N GLN A 428 -26.39 -4.89 9.88
CA GLN A 428 -27.27 -4.90 11.05
C GLN A 428 -27.69 -3.49 11.50
N ARG A 429 -26.97 -2.43 11.07
CA ARG A 429 -27.25 -1.00 11.35
C ARG A 429 -27.74 -0.24 10.11
N VAL A 430 -28.41 -0.91 9.17
CA VAL A 430 -28.88 -0.31 7.90
C VAL A 430 -29.71 0.97 8.04
N GLU A 431 -30.44 1.17 9.15
CA GLU A 431 -31.20 2.40 9.37
C GLU A 431 -30.32 3.62 9.67
N ASP A 432 -29.13 3.43 10.25
CA ASP A 432 -28.21 4.53 10.58
C ASP A 432 -27.53 5.13 9.35
N VAL A 433 -27.51 4.39 8.23
CA VAL A 433 -26.90 4.80 6.95
C VAL A 433 -27.87 5.64 6.10
N VAL A 434 -29.17 5.64 6.42
CA VAL A 434 -30.19 6.34 5.65
C VAL A 434 -30.09 7.85 5.86
N ILE A 435 -30.06 8.62 4.76
CA ILE A 435 -30.07 10.07 4.81
C ILE A 435 -31.50 10.55 5.03
N VAL A 436 -31.73 11.16 6.20
CA VAL A 436 -33.02 11.75 6.58
C VAL A 436 -33.18 13.11 5.90
N ASP A 437 -33.81 13.11 4.73
CA ASP A 437 -34.10 14.31 3.93
C ASP A 437 -35.42 15.00 4.30
N ASN A 438 -36.31 14.31 5.03
CA ASN A 438 -37.61 14.82 5.45
C ASN A 438 -38.03 14.25 6.83
N LEU A 439 -38.92 14.97 7.53
CA LEU A 439 -39.35 14.62 8.90
C LEU A 439 -40.13 13.30 8.97
N ILE A 440 -40.93 12.99 7.94
CA ILE A 440 -41.74 11.76 7.92
C ILE A 440 -40.87 10.51 7.80
N LYS A 441 -39.67 10.62 7.21
CA LYS A 441 -38.75 9.51 6.99
C LYS A 441 -38.46 8.77 8.28
N ASN A 442 -38.13 9.47 9.36
CA ASN A 442 -37.86 8.86 10.68
C ASN A 442 -39.04 8.07 11.27
N ALA A 443 -40.28 8.45 10.93
CA ALA A 443 -41.49 7.83 11.47
C ALA A 443 -41.99 6.68 10.59
N LEU A 444 -41.91 6.82 9.26
CA LEU A 444 -42.56 5.93 8.29
C LEU A 444 -41.75 4.67 8.00
N ARG A 445 -42.39 3.51 8.13
CA ARG A 445 -41.84 2.19 7.81
C ARG A 445 -42.85 1.41 6.98
N VAL A 446 -42.38 0.78 5.90
CA VAL A 446 -43.24 0.01 5.00
C VAL A 446 -43.00 -1.48 5.22
N PHE A 447 -44.07 -2.26 5.30
CA PHE A 447 -44.07 -3.71 5.39
C PHE A 447 -44.70 -4.28 4.13
N VAL A 448 -43.95 -5.10 3.41
CA VAL A 448 -44.37 -5.70 2.14
C VAL A 448 -44.19 -7.21 2.25
N GLY A 449 -45.19 -7.95 1.83
CA GLY A 449 -45.09 -9.40 1.70
C GLY A 449 -46.18 -9.90 0.77
N PRO A 450 -46.18 -11.16 0.35
CA PRO A 450 -47.30 -11.76 -0.37
C PRO A 450 -48.49 -12.08 0.54
N ALA A 451 -49.64 -12.38 -0.07
CA ALA A 451 -50.80 -12.82 0.68
C ALA A 451 -50.50 -14.13 1.44
N GLU A 452 -51.00 -14.20 2.68
CA GLU A 452 -50.88 -15.37 3.57
C GLU A 452 -49.48 -15.70 4.10
N THR A 453 -48.47 -14.85 3.89
CA THR A 453 -47.10 -15.11 4.39
C THR A 453 -46.86 -14.62 5.82
N GLY A 454 -47.89 -14.11 6.51
CA GLY A 454 -47.77 -13.55 7.85
C GLY A 454 -47.47 -12.05 7.90
N ARG A 455 -47.58 -11.31 6.79
CA ARG A 455 -47.34 -9.85 6.77
C ARG A 455 -48.17 -9.07 7.81
N THR A 456 -49.48 -9.35 7.87
CA THR A 456 -50.39 -8.63 8.78
C THR A 456 -50.10 -8.98 10.23
N SER A 457 -49.85 -10.25 10.55
CA SER A 457 -49.49 -10.66 11.91
C SER A 457 -48.20 -10.02 12.38
N THR A 458 -47.16 -10.00 11.53
CA THR A 458 -45.86 -9.44 11.89
C THR A 458 -45.93 -7.93 12.08
N ALA A 459 -46.54 -7.21 11.13
CA ALA A 459 -46.69 -5.76 11.22
C ALA A 459 -47.59 -5.35 12.40
N LEU A 460 -48.70 -6.05 12.65
CA LEU A 460 -49.58 -5.78 13.78
C LEU A 460 -48.88 -6.02 15.12
N THR A 461 -48.21 -7.17 15.26
CA THR A 461 -47.52 -7.54 16.50
C THR A 461 -46.44 -6.51 16.82
N TRP A 462 -45.57 -6.19 15.86
CA TRP A 462 -44.51 -5.21 16.06
C TRP A 462 -45.05 -3.81 16.35
N SER A 463 -46.08 -3.36 15.62
CA SER A 463 -46.72 -2.06 15.87
C SER A 463 -47.33 -1.98 17.27
N GLY A 464 -47.94 -3.06 17.75
CA GLY A 464 -48.48 -3.13 19.11
C GLY A 464 -47.40 -3.19 20.20
N VAL A 465 -46.23 -3.75 19.92
CA VAL A 465 -45.08 -3.71 20.83
C VAL A 465 -44.53 -2.29 20.93
N VAL A 466 -44.34 -1.63 19.80
CA VAL A 466 -43.84 -0.24 19.74
C VAL A 466 -44.84 0.73 20.38
N SER A 467 -46.15 0.49 20.23
CA SER A 467 -47.21 1.36 20.77
C SER A 467 -47.19 1.51 22.29
N ARG A 468 -46.60 0.54 23.00
CA ARG A 468 -46.39 0.60 24.46
C ARG A 468 -45.42 1.69 24.89
N ARG A 469 -44.51 2.11 23.99
CA ARG A 469 -43.46 3.09 24.25
C ARG A 469 -43.74 4.44 23.58
N GLN A 470 -44.36 4.41 22.40
CA GLN A 470 -44.62 5.60 21.59
C GLN A 470 -45.92 5.46 20.82
N ASN A 471 -46.67 6.55 20.67
CA ASN A 471 -47.90 6.55 19.87
C ASN A 471 -47.62 6.05 18.44
N THR A 472 -48.33 5.00 18.04
CA THR A 472 -48.05 4.27 16.80
C THR A 472 -49.31 4.19 15.93
N LEU A 473 -49.11 4.36 14.62
CA LEU A 473 -50.15 4.25 13.61
C LEU A 473 -49.85 3.05 12.69
N LEU A 474 -50.84 2.20 12.43
CA LEU A 474 -50.75 1.10 11.48
C LEU A 474 -51.78 1.27 10.36
N LEU A 475 -51.33 1.42 9.13
CA LEU A 475 -52.18 1.49 7.94
C LEU A 475 -52.05 0.19 7.15
N ASP A 476 -53.15 -0.53 7.00
CA ASP A 476 -53.24 -1.69 6.12
C ASP A 476 -53.88 -1.24 4.80
N LEU A 477 -53.05 -1.03 3.77
CA LEU A 477 -53.45 -0.54 2.44
C LEU A 477 -53.54 -1.68 1.41
N THR A 478 -53.60 -2.93 1.89
CA THR A 478 -53.59 -4.12 1.03
C THR A 478 -54.95 -4.43 0.37
N GLY A 479 -56.02 -3.73 0.76
CA GLY A 479 -57.40 -4.04 0.37
C GLY A 479 -57.96 -5.36 0.93
N THR A 480 -57.12 -6.20 1.56
CA THR A 480 -57.47 -7.54 2.07
C THR A 480 -57.04 -7.71 3.53
N SER A 481 -57.41 -6.72 4.36
CA SER A 481 -56.95 -6.66 5.74
C SER A 481 -57.40 -7.88 6.58
N LYS A 482 -56.46 -8.40 7.37
CA LYS A 482 -56.71 -9.47 8.36
C LYS A 482 -56.72 -8.97 9.80
N LEU A 483 -56.73 -7.65 10.03
CA LEU A 483 -56.65 -7.06 11.37
C LEU A 483 -57.78 -7.52 12.30
N ARG A 484 -59.00 -7.63 11.79
CA ARG A 484 -60.18 -8.10 12.55
C ARG A 484 -60.04 -9.53 13.06
N GLN A 485 -59.25 -10.38 12.37
CA GLN A 485 -58.96 -11.74 12.82
C GLN A 485 -58.14 -11.74 14.13
N TYR A 486 -57.42 -10.67 14.42
CA TYR A 486 -56.59 -10.52 15.62
C TYR A 486 -57.26 -9.67 16.72
N GLY A 487 -58.59 -9.53 16.71
CA GLY A 487 -59.33 -8.79 17.75
C GLY A 487 -59.10 -7.28 17.73
N MET A 488 -58.71 -6.74 16.57
CA MET A 488 -58.59 -5.31 16.33
C MET A 488 -59.85 -4.76 15.64
N GLU A 489 -60.22 -3.54 15.99
CA GLU A 489 -61.29 -2.78 15.33
C GLU A 489 -60.64 -1.68 14.47
N PRO A 490 -60.37 -1.95 13.18
CA PRO A 490 -59.76 -0.97 12.29
C PRO A 490 -60.76 0.12 11.90
N ILE A 491 -60.22 1.32 11.68
CA ILE A 491 -60.95 2.49 11.18
C ILE A 491 -60.78 2.54 9.66
N SER A 492 -61.79 3.00 8.93
CA SER A 492 -61.65 3.15 7.48
C SER A 492 -60.66 4.27 7.11
N LEU A 493 -59.95 4.12 5.99
CA LEU A 493 -59.01 5.15 5.53
C LEU A 493 -59.72 6.50 5.31
N ASP A 494 -60.92 6.51 4.73
CA ASP A 494 -61.65 7.75 4.45
C ASP A 494 -62.07 8.48 5.74
N GLU A 495 -62.54 7.73 6.75
CA GLU A 495 -62.87 8.28 8.08
C GLU A 495 -61.62 8.82 8.78
N PHE A 496 -60.49 8.13 8.65
CA PHE A 496 -59.23 8.62 9.19
C PHE A 496 -58.78 9.91 8.49
N LEU A 497 -58.97 10.05 7.18
CA LEU A 497 -58.58 11.25 6.44
C LEU A 497 -59.49 12.44 6.75
N SER A 498 -60.79 12.23 7.00
CA SER A 498 -61.72 13.29 7.37
C SER A 498 -61.61 13.73 8.84
N ASP A 499 -61.41 12.78 9.75
CA ASP A 499 -61.44 13.03 11.18
C ASP A 499 -60.04 12.96 11.82
N ARG A 500 -59.77 13.89 12.74
CA ARG A 500 -58.51 13.91 13.49
C ARG A 500 -58.60 12.98 14.69
N LEU A 501 -58.24 11.72 14.46
CA LEU A 501 -58.23 10.66 15.47
C LEU A 501 -56.84 10.49 16.10
N GLU A 502 -56.73 10.84 17.38
CA GLU A 502 -55.49 10.76 18.17
C GLU A 502 -55.68 9.74 19.31
N ARG A 503 -55.22 8.50 19.11
CA ARG A 503 -55.16 7.45 20.15
C ARG A 503 -53.78 6.79 20.17
N PRO A 504 -53.31 6.25 21.32
CA PRO A 504 -51.96 5.69 21.43
C PRO A 504 -51.63 4.61 20.40
N PHE A 505 -52.61 3.80 20.02
CA PHE A 505 -52.49 2.85 18.92
C PHE A 505 -53.75 2.87 18.06
N VAL A 506 -53.59 3.15 16.77
CA VAL A 506 -54.69 3.16 15.80
C VAL A 506 -54.33 2.26 14.63
N CYS A 507 -55.28 1.42 14.23
CA CYS A 507 -55.20 0.60 13.03
C CYS A 507 -56.20 1.10 12.00
N ILE A 508 -55.76 1.23 10.76
CA ILE A 508 -56.56 1.73 9.63
C ILE A 508 -56.58 0.65 8.56
N GLU A 509 -57.75 0.43 7.95
CA GLU A 509 -57.90 -0.42 6.78
C GLU A 509 -58.33 0.41 5.56
N GLY A 510 -57.75 0.13 4.39
CA GLY A 510 -58.11 0.77 3.14
C GLY A 510 -57.44 0.14 1.93
N ASP A 511 -57.74 0.70 0.76
CA ASP A 511 -57.07 0.40 -0.50
C ASP A 511 -56.87 1.70 -1.27
N LEU A 512 -55.69 1.85 -1.87
CA LEU A 512 -55.35 2.99 -2.71
C LEU A 512 -55.53 2.68 -4.21
N GLU A 513 -55.94 1.46 -4.58
CA GLU A 513 -56.15 1.04 -5.97
C GLU A 513 -54.89 1.21 -6.84
N ASP A 514 -53.69 1.12 -6.24
CA ASP A 514 -52.40 1.41 -6.87
C ASP A 514 -52.25 2.85 -7.45
N ASP A 515 -53.07 3.81 -6.99
CA ASP A 515 -53.01 5.21 -7.42
C ASP A 515 -51.88 6.00 -6.70
N PRO A 516 -50.84 6.47 -7.43
CA PRO A 516 -49.74 7.22 -6.84
C PRO A 516 -50.16 8.59 -6.30
N ASP A 517 -51.18 9.24 -6.86
CA ASP A 517 -51.62 10.57 -6.42
C ASP A 517 -52.33 10.48 -5.07
N ARG A 518 -53.10 9.41 -4.85
CA ARG A 518 -53.68 9.12 -3.53
C ARG A 518 -52.61 8.78 -2.50
N ALA A 519 -51.54 8.09 -2.90
CA ALA A 519 -50.42 7.81 -2.00
C ALA A 519 -49.74 9.11 -1.51
N ASP A 520 -49.56 10.09 -2.39
CA ASP A 520 -49.02 11.40 -2.04
C ASP A 520 -49.92 12.21 -1.12
N PHE A 521 -51.23 12.14 -1.37
CA PHE A 521 -52.21 12.75 -0.49
C PHE A 521 -52.14 12.15 0.93
N VAL A 522 -52.11 10.82 1.03
CA VAL A 522 -51.96 10.12 2.32
C VAL A 522 -50.65 10.50 3.01
N VAL A 523 -49.52 10.53 2.30
CA VAL A 523 -48.22 10.95 2.88
C VAL A 523 -48.28 12.39 3.40
N SER A 524 -48.97 13.28 2.69
CA SER A 524 -49.15 14.68 3.10
C SER A 524 -49.98 14.78 4.37
N GLU A 525 -51.06 14.01 4.49
CA GLU A 525 -51.86 13.91 5.71
C GLU A 525 -51.09 13.29 6.88
N LEU A 526 -50.27 12.26 6.62
CA LEU A 526 -49.41 11.66 7.63
C LEU A 526 -48.39 12.66 8.18
N LYS A 527 -47.83 13.54 7.32
CA LYS A 527 -46.91 14.61 7.75
C LYS A 527 -47.57 15.56 8.76
N MET A 528 -48.85 15.87 8.58
CA MET A 528 -49.61 16.72 9.52
C MET A 528 -49.82 16.07 10.89
N ARG A 529 -49.71 14.74 10.98
CA ARG A 529 -49.97 13.94 12.18
C ARG A 529 -48.71 13.46 12.91
N LEU A 530 -47.50 13.82 12.42
CA LEU A 530 -46.22 13.45 13.03
C LEU A 530 -46.03 14.00 14.45
N ASN A 531 -46.72 15.09 14.80
CA ASN A 531 -46.69 15.65 16.16
C ASN A 531 -47.27 14.68 17.20
N TYR A 532 -48.18 13.78 16.77
CA TYR A 532 -48.84 12.83 17.65
C TYR A 532 -48.32 11.40 17.46
N TYR A 533 -48.11 10.95 16.21
CA TYR A 533 -47.63 9.61 15.91
C TYR A 533 -46.13 9.63 15.56
N ALA A 534 -45.30 9.11 16.46
CA ALA A 534 -43.86 9.01 16.26
C ALA A 534 -43.47 7.81 15.37
N HIS A 535 -44.31 6.79 15.31
CA HIS A 535 -44.13 5.62 14.46
C HIS A 535 -45.34 5.40 13.57
N ILE A 536 -45.10 5.29 12.26
CA ILE A 536 -46.13 5.05 11.25
C ILE A 536 -45.71 3.82 10.43
N ASN A 537 -46.51 2.77 10.50
CA ASN A 537 -46.27 1.52 9.80
C ASN A 537 -47.32 1.34 8.71
N VAL A 538 -46.89 1.09 7.48
CA VAL A 538 -47.78 0.88 6.33
C VAL A 538 -47.59 -0.53 5.80
N ILE A 539 -48.69 -1.26 5.57
CA ILE A 539 -48.69 -2.61 4.99
C ILE A 539 -49.12 -2.53 3.52
N LEU A 540 -48.34 -3.15 2.63
CA LEU A 540 -48.64 -3.30 1.21
C LEU A 540 -48.58 -4.77 0.78
N ASP A 541 -49.28 -5.08 -0.32
CA ASP A 541 -49.15 -6.34 -1.02
C ASP A 541 -47.90 -6.36 -1.92
N SER A 542 -47.30 -7.53 -2.09
CA SER A 542 -46.25 -7.79 -3.08
C SER A 542 -46.57 -7.32 -4.50
N THR A 543 -47.85 -7.27 -4.90
CA THR A 543 -48.26 -6.80 -6.22
C THR A 543 -48.24 -5.28 -6.37
N GLN A 544 -48.32 -4.53 -5.26
CA GLN A 544 -48.43 -3.07 -5.23
C GLN A 544 -47.05 -2.39 -5.35
N THR A 545 -46.29 -2.73 -6.39
CA THR A 545 -44.89 -2.26 -6.56
C THR A 545 -44.80 -0.76 -6.86
N VAL A 546 -45.81 -0.18 -7.49
CA VAL A 546 -45.89 1.26 -7.80
C VAL A 546 -46.03 2.06 -6.51
N LEU A 547 -46.98 1.68 -5.66
CA LEU A 547 -47.18 2.29 -4.34
C LEU A 547 -45.94 2.12 -3.45
N LEU A 548 -45.32 0.94 -3.47
CA LEU A 548 -44.09 0.69 -2.71
C LEU A 548 -42.99 1.68 -3.08
N ASN A 549 -42.66 1.82 -4.36
CA ASN A 549 -41.60 2.73 -4.79
C ASN A 549 -41.95 4.20 -4.51
N ARG A 550 -43.24 4.57 -4.51
CA ARG A 550 -43.66 5.93 -4.14
C ARG A 550 -43.52 6.21 -2.64
N LEU A 551 -44.00 5.31 -1.80
CA LEU A 551 -43.97 5.44 -0.34
C LEU A 551 -42.55 5.30 0.23
N ALA A 552 -41.72 4.45 -0.38
CA ALA A 552 -40.35 4.20 0.07
C ALA A 552 -39.48 5.47 0.10
N LYS A 553 -39.67 6.40 -0.85
CA LYS A 553 -38.97 7.70 -0.85
C LYS A 553 -39.10 8.46 0.47
N SER A 554 -40.26 8.33 1.11
CA SER A 554 -40.58 8.98 2.39
C SER A 554 -40.41 8.07 3.60
N ALA A 555 -39.90 6.85 3.45
CA ALA A 555 -39.79 5.85 4.52
C ALA A 555 -38.34 5.66 4.99
N LEU A 556 -38.13 5.41 6.28
CA LEU A 556 -36.83 5.04 6.82
C LEU A 556 -36.40 3.65 6.33
N SER A 557 -37.35 2.71 6.37
CA SER A 557 -37.07 1.30 6.11
C SER A 557 -38.22 0.59 5.40
N VAL A 558 -37.87 -0.35 4.54
CA VAL A 558 -38.80 -1.30 3.89
C VAL A 558 -38.49 -2.70 4.41
N HIS A 559 -39.52 -3.36 4.93
CA HIS A 559 -39.48 -4.73 5.45
C HIS A 559 -40.11 -5.68 4.45
N PHE A 560 -39.33 -6.59 3.90
CA PHE A 560 -39.77 -7.66 3.00
C PHE A 560 -40.04 -8.93 3.80
N ILE A 561 -41.27 -9.45 3.78
CA ILE A 561 -41.72 -10.55 4.62
C ILE A 561 -42.04 -11.79 3.79
N THR A 562 -41.43 -12.92 4.13
CA THR A 562 -41.75 -14.24 3.55
C THR A 562 -41.93 -15.30 4.64
N ASP A 563 -42.78 -16.28 4.35
CA ASP A 563 -42.96 -17.52 5.13
C ASP A 563 -41.97 -18.62 4.71
N CYS A 564 -40.97 -18.25 3.91
CA CYS A 564 -39.94 -19.13 3.35
C CYS A 564 -40.51 -20.30 2.51
N THR A 565 -41.76 -20.20 2.05
CA THR A 565 -42.33 -21.17 1.11
C THR A 565 -41.91 -20.86 -0.32
N PRO A 566 -41.82 -21.85 -1.23
CA PRO A 566 -41.49 -21.61 -2.64
C PRO A 566 -42.42 -20.59 -3.32
N ARG A 567 -43.72 -20.59 -2.97
CA ARG A 567 -44.70 -19.62 -3.46
C ARG A 567 -44.41 -18.22 -2.93
N GLY A 568 -44.25 -18.08 -1.62
CA GLY A 568 -44.01 -16.80 -0.94
C GLY A 568 -42.70 -16.16 -1.41
N THR A 569 -41.61 -16.92 -1.42
CA THR A 569 -40.29 -16.46 -1.87
C THR A 569 -40.31 -16.02 -3.34
N LYS A 570 -40.98 -16.76 -4.23
CA LYS A 570 -41.05 -16.38 -5.66
C LYS A 570 -41.81 -15.07 -5.88
N LEU A 571 -42.94 -14.88 -5.20
CA LEU A 571 -43.72 -13.64 -5.31
C LEU A 571 -42.97 -12.45 -4.71
N LEU A 572 -42.34 -12.64 -3.55
CA LEU A 572 -41.55 -11.59 -2.91
C LEU A 572 -40.31 -11.22 -3.73
N LYS A 573 -39.64 -12.19 -4.35
CA LYS A 573 -38.48 -11.97 -5.23
C LYS A 573 -38.82 -10.96 -6.34
N GLN A 574 -39.97 -11.12 -6.99
CA GLN A 574 -40.41 -10.19 -8.04
C GLN A 574 -40.56 -8.76 -7.52
N THR A 575 -41.10 -8.60 -6.30
CA THR A 575 -41.23 -7.29 -5.64
C THR A 575 -39.87 -6.69 -5.28
N VAL A 576 -38.94 -7.50 -4.76
CA VAL A 576 -37.59 -7.07 -4.38
C VAL A 576 -36.80 -6.63 -5.62
N GLU A 577 -36.87 -7.39 -6.71
CA GLU A 577 -36.20 -7.04 -7.97
C GLU A 577 -36.81 -5.79 -8.63
N ALA A 578 -38.11 -5.53 -8.40
CA ALA A 578 -38.79 -4.32 -8.87
C ALA A 578 -38.61 -3.09 -7.93
N PHE A 579 -37.87 -3.23 -6.83
CA PHE A 579 -37.64 -2.16 -5.87
C PHE A 579 -36.34 -1.39 -6.18
N HIS A 580 -36.45 -0.08 -6.40
CA HIS A 580 -35.34 0.72 -6.95
C HIS A 580 -34.86 1.85 -6.03
N GLU A 581 -35.39 1.99 -4.82
CA GLU A 581 -35.00 3.09 -3.94
C GLU A 581 -33.72 2.75 -3.15
N ASP A 582 -32.72 3.62 -3.27
CA ASP A 582 -31.39 3.44 -2.67
C ASP A 582 -31.29 4.06 -1.27
N ASN A 583 -31.93 5.22 -1.05
CA ASN A 583 -31.88 5.93 0.24
C ASN A 583 -32.94 5.42 1.23
N VAL A 584 -32.99 4.10 1.44
CA VAL A 584 -33.93 3.40 2.34
C VAL A 584 -33.29 2.15 2.92
N ALA A 585 -33.47 1.92 4.21
CA ALA A 585 -32.97 0.71 4.87
C ALA A 585 -33.80 -0.51 4.44
N ARG A 586 -33.13 -1.54 3.91
CA ARG A 586 -33.77 -2.80 3.51
C ARG A 586 -33.70 -3.78 4.67
N LYS A 587 -34.84 -4.35 5.05
CA LYS A 587 -34.96 -5.38 6.08
C LYS A 587 -35.68 -6.58 5.50
N VAL A 588 -35.16 -7.78 5.73
CA VAL A 588 -35.80 -9.02 5.29
C VAL A 588 -36.23 -9.81 6.52
N ILE A 589 -37.53 -10.06 6.64
CA ILE A 589 -38.13 -10.83 7.71
C ILE A 589 -38.43 -12.23 7.19
N LEU A 590 -37.76 -13.22 7.77
CA LEU A 590 -37.94 -14.63 7.47
C LEU A 590 -38.72 -15.28 8.60
N ILE A 591 -39.91 -15.81 8.30
CA ILE A 591 -40.75 -16.51 9.26
C ILE A 591 -40.55 -18.01 9.09
N ASP A 592 -40.11 -18.67 10.15
CA ASP A 592 -39.88 -20.13 10.20
C ASP A 592 -38.98 -20.64 9.06
N PRO A 593 -37.75 -20.10 8.89
CA PRO A 593 -36.87 -20.52 7.79
C PRO A 593 -36.48 -22.00 7.94
N PRO A 594 -36.77 -22.86 6.93
CA PRO A 594 -36.48 -24.31 7.00
C PRO A 594 -35.03 -24.65 6.64
N ILE A 595 -34.31 -23.70 6.06
CA ILE A 595 -32.91 -23.80 5.62
C ILE A 595 -32.14 -22.58 6.16
N ASP A 596 -30.83 -22.57 5.93
CA ASP A 596 -29.97 -21.44 6.28
C ASP A 596 -30.54 -20.10 5.73
N PRO A 597 -30.80 -19.11 6.60
CA PRO A 597 -31.34 -17.80 6.23
C PRO A 597 -30.62 -17.11 5.06
N PHE A 598 -29.29 -17.26 4.96
CA PHE A 598 -28.51 -16.64 3.89
C PHE A 598 -28.83 -17.22 2.51
N ARG A 599 -29.11 -18.52 2.42
CA ARG A 599 -29.56 -19.15 1.16
C ARG A 599 -30.91 -18.61 0.72
N VAL A 600 -31.81 -18.33 1.66
CA VAL A 600 -33.12 -17.73 1.34
C VAL A 600 -32.95 -16.31 0.80
N LEU A 601 -31.93 -15.56 1.25
CA LEU A 601 -31.62 -14.24 0.67
C LEU A 601 -31.08 -14.33 -0.76
N GLU A 602 -30.20 -15.29 -1.03
CA GLU A 602 -29.71 -15.56 -2.39
C GLU A 602 -30.89 -15.85 -3.33
N ASP A 603 -31.85 -16.67 -2.88
CA ASP A 603 -33.08 -16.95 -3.64
C ASP A 603 -33.93 -15.68 -3.88
N LEU A 604 -33.97 -14.75 -2.92
CA LEU A 604 -34.66 -13.47 -3.03
C LEU A 604 -33.89 -12.40 -3.83
N SER A 605 -32.69 -12.71 -4.33
CA SER A 605 -31.79 -11.75 -4.98
C SER A 605 -31.43 -10.56 -4.07
N VAL A 606 -31.33 -10.79 -2.75
CA VAL A 606 -30.96 -9.76 -1.76
C VAL A 606 -29.51 -9.95 -1.32
N ASP A 607 -28.72 -8.88 -1.39
CA ASP A 607 -27.37 -8.88 -0.82
C ASP A 607 -27.44 -8.84 0.73
N PRO A 608 -26.95 -9.88 1.44
CA PRO A 608 -26.93 -9.91 2.90
C PRO A 608 -26.09 -8.80 3.54
N LEU A 609 -25.19 -8.16 2.77
CA LEU A 609 -24.37 -7.05 3.25
C LEU A 609 -25.07 -5.70 3.21
N LEU A 610 -26.21 -5.61 2.52
CA LEU A 610 -26.96 -4.36 2.33
C LEU A 610 -28.35 -4.38 2.98
N ALA A 611 -28.72 -5.49 3.63
CA ALA A 611 -30.02 -5.66 4.27
C ALA A 611 -29.90 -6.28 5.66
N LYS A 612 -30.71 -5.79 6.62
CA LYS A 612 -30.84 -6.44 7.94
C LYS A 612 -31.73 -7.66 7.83
N ILE A 613 -31.25 -8.78 8.33
CA ILE A 613 -31.99 -10.04 8.42
C ILE A 613 -32.68 -10.12 9.78
N ILE A 614 -33.99 -10.36 9.78
CA ILE A 614 -34.80 -10.58 10.98
C ILE A 614 -35.40 -11.98 10.88
N ILE A 615 -35.15 -12.83 11.86
CA ILE A 615 -35.63 -14.21 11.87
C ILE A 615 -36.68 -14.34 12.95
N ILE A 616 -37.88 -14.76 12.56
CA ILE A 616 -38.97 -15.02 13.50
C ILE A 616 -39.18 -16.54 13.52
N PRO A 617 -38.96 -17.22 14.66
CA PRO A 617 -39.18 -18.66 14.76
C PRO A 617 -40.67 -18.99 14.66
N ARG A 618 -40.99 -20.28 14.48
CA ARG A 618 -42.39 -20.73 14.43
C ARG A 618 -43.11 -20.50 15.77
N LEU A 619 -43.98 -19.50 15.81
CA LEU A 619 -44.80 -19.19 16.99
C LEU A 619 -46.21 -19.78 16.84
N GLN A 620 -46.48 -20.90 17.51
CA GLN A 620 -47.83 -21.52 17.52
C GLN A 620 -48.89 -20.58 18.12
N TYR A 621 -48.50 -19.77 19.11
CA TYR A 621 -49.39 -18.84 19.79
C TYR A 621 -49.94 -17.74 18.89
N ILE A 622 -49.21 -17.29 17.87
CA ILE A 622 -49.72 -16.27 16.92
C ILE A 622 -50.90 -16.82 16.11
N ARG A 623 -50.83 -18.09 15.71
CA ARG A 623 -51.96 -18.75 15.03
C ARG A 623 -53.16 -18.90 15.95
N ALA A 624 -52.92 -19.24 17.23
CA ALA A 624 -53.98 -19.29 18.23
C ALA A 624 -54.65 -17.92 18.43
N CYS A 625 -53.88 -16.82 18.41
CA CYS A 625 -54.41 -15.46 18.49
C CYS A 625 -55.37 -15.13 17.34
N SER A 626 -55.04 -15.51 16.10
CA SER A 626 -55.91 -15.35 14.93
C SER A 626 -57.23 -16.13 15.06
N LEU A 627 -57.19 -17.35 15.59
CA LEU A 627 -58.38 -18.19 15.77
C LEU A 627 -59.27 -17.73 16.94
N ASN A 628 -58.67 -17.17 17.98
CA ASN A 628 -59.37 -16.74 19.19
C ASN A 628 -59.77 -15.25 19.18
N HIS A 629 -59.55 -14.53 18.07
CA HIS A 629 -59.71 -13.08 17.99
C HIS A 629 -58.97 -12.33 19.11
N ALA A 630 -57.79 -12.81 19.46
CA ALA A 630 -56.94 -12.23 20.49
C ALA A 630 -55.78 -11.45 19.87
N ARG A 631 -55.35 -10.39 20.55
CA ARG A 631 -54.29 -9.50 20.08
C ARG A 631 -52.92 -10.14 20.33
N PRO A 632 -52.07 -10.33 19.30
CA PRO A 632 -50.80 -11.05 19.47
C PRO A 632 -49.81 -10.29 20.36
N PHE A 633 -49.87 -8.96 20.36
CA PHE A 633 -49.01 -8.10 21.18
C PHE A 633 -49.43 -8.02 22.65
N ASP A 634 -50.52 -8.66 23.08
CA ASP A 634 -50.88 -8.76 24.51
C ASP A 634 -50.23 -9.99 25.16
N ASN A 635 -49.77 -10.97 24.37
CA ASN A 635 -49.10 -12.17 24.86
C ASN A 635 -47.59 -11.94 25.02
N ARG A 636 -47.09 -12.11 26.25
CA ARG A 636 -45.68 -11.89 26.60
C ARG A 636 -44.71 -12.77 25.82
N ASP A 637 -45.04 -14.04 25.61
CA ASP A 637 -44.14 -14.98 24.90
C ASP A 637 -43.94 -14.58 23.44
N ILE A 638 -44.96 -13.96 22.83
CA ILE A 638 -44.87 -13.42 21.46
C ILE A 638 -44.06 -12.12 21.46
N VAL A 639 -44.30 -11.25 22.44
CA VAL A 639 -43.63 -9.95 22.55
C VAL A 639 -42.13 -10.12 22.75
N ASP A 640 -41.70 -10.99 23.65
CA ASP A 640 -40.28 -11.19 23.97
C ASP A 640 -39.48 -11.65 22.73
N VAL A 641 -40.06 -12.56 21.93
CA VAL A 641 -39.45 -13.03 20.67
C VAL A 641 -39.37 -11.92 19.63
N PHE A 642 -40.40 -11.08 19.51
CA PHE A 642 -40.39 -9.95 18.57
C PHE A 642 -39.41 -8.85 19.00
N GLU A 643 -39.31 -8.56 20.29
CA GLU A 643 -38.32 -7.60 20.81
C GLU A 643 -36.88 -8.08 20.60
N GLU A 644 -36.61 -9.39 20.74
CA GLU A 644 -35.30 -9.98 20.44
C GLU A 644 -34.99 -9.98 18.94
N ALA A 645 -35.95 -10.37 18.10
CA ALA A 645 -35.75 -10.47 16.65
C ALA A 645 -35.53 -9.10 15.96
N PHE A 646 -36.17 -8.04 16.47
CA PHE A 646 -36.06 -6.69 15.89
C PHE A 646 -34.92 -5.85 16.47
N ARG A 647 -34.36 -6.24 17.63
CA ARG A 647 -33.11 -5.68 18.17
C ARG A 647 -31.98 -5.90 17.17
#